data_AF-A0A7C3EJ57-F1
#
_entry.id   AF-A0A7C3EJ57-F1
#
_cell.length_a   1.000
_cell.length_b   1.000
_cell.length_c   1.000
_cell.angle_alpha   90.00
_cell.angle_beta   90.00
_cell.angle_gamma   90.00
#
_symmetry.space_group_name_H-M   'P 1'
#
loop_
_entity.id
_entity.type
_entity.pdbx_description
1 polymer ?
#
loop_
_entity_poly.entity_id
_entity_poly.type
_entity_poly.pdbx_seq_one_letter_code
_entity_poly.pdbx_strand_id
1 'polypeptide(L)'
;MKRCLTARQLIFLMLVTLMFLLVIGQGRVYAGGNQEDPLATVDTLIQERKYNEAILLLTQFIKNNPDRFDDAQRRLQRIVKLREEYNKIADELLNVLVTDPTNDERKLAMIRQLEGLEAAPNRAAREFILKTKETALFTYNRAQFDKIMAEGRTLIDKGDYVAAAKRYTDGFSLYREEFYQAGYGDIIMNNVNHGLKDIQDNLVTYATLQPELQRRIDTFINLTKNISFTTDFETLIATYGELEALLLQYAGMRNRITAVGRGFESQFALLQSADANLGDSSFLPFAFRFILGRKTEIQPEGIVGAMDTFWVKGVSGLETAMVQSLNGLYAGYNEQYKENPLAMQDSKVEKIRQYGDFALRVISIWSPVAVKELQDQVTSYGKTIAVSKTPLYLSVQALLENTNTLSDYYKVLKEFLALTEQQKNFFDAWQAGKASQELTVTGLLNTRGNLITLRNTLTTYKNEAAKRLQTYTGYKEKGLNLDSSFAQIQLGIENLEFLEQRLNDQELVLVSQRYTVENAGIRIAFNARSGAFEKALSLLQGVQVTSQGGSGYLAKYPKESLPLFNDLDRQLSTDIQRVRALLTTYTAEAGVIKNDPGIQALQNETADLLQKLEALHTQVRSNSAIAQQQSALADSLKLEGDRRYQEAQTALKNLNFDLARQRLQQSGERYDASLAVQDSQELRNLRDQRLLSLAAEISKIENETVVRDVRRLITEAKKAYFSGDFTKAEDTLLQAQNRWKTTNVDDEPEVAYWLTLARSALSIKTGRTIPVTAPLYPEMSQLLSAAQRAFENGKALLAAKKRTEALEQFDIARKKIQEVRILFPLNQEAGLLELQIDQLIDPAAFAANFRDRLSAAQAKLAAQPQEGYAELQDLYTINPNYPGLKAIIERAEIQLGLRLPPPDPKAIARSNELVAAAKRIIDANTRSQFPVALAQLNEALKLNPNNEQAVALKDRIQTDVGGQATVVLSSAAEREYQRAVQELQNGNTIVALAIVEQLLQDPKNKNSTKLVELQKRIQSRL
;
A
#
# COMPACT_ATOMS: atom_id res chain seq x y z
N MET A 1 23.14 -73.59 57.39
CA MET A 1 22.70 -74.94 57.84
C MET A 1 23.87 -75.88 57.57
N LYS A 2 24.65 -76.26 58.59
CA LYS A 2 24.43 -77.39 59.52
C LYS A 2 24.47 -78.77 58.84
N ARG A 3 25.42 -79.59 59.33
CA ARG A 3 25.57 -81.06 59.31
C ARG A 3 26.44 -81.63 58.17
N CYS A 4 27.67 -82.10 58.47
CA CYS A 4 28.05 -83.38 59.12
C CYS A 4 28.05 -84.52 58.08
N LEU A 5 28.94 -85.52 58.04
CA LEU A 5 30.14 -85.92 58.78
C LEU A 5 30.74 -87.10 57.95
N THR A 6 32.04 -87.39 58.15
CA THR A 6 32.67 -88.73 58.04
C THR A 6 32.67 -89.52 56.73
N ALA A 7 33.78 -89.42 55.97
CA ALA A 7 34.24 -90.49 55.06
C ALA A 7 35.78 -90.61 55.00
N ARG A 8 36.49 -90.13 56.04
CA ARG A 8 37.97 -90.18 56.13
C ARG A 8 38.52 -91.17 57.17
N GLN A 9 37.65 -92.03 57.73
CA GLN A 9 38.02 -93.07 58.72
C GLN A 9 37.76 -94.51 58.23
N LEU A 10 37.24 -94.72 57.01
CA LEU A 10 37.02 -96.08 56.47
C LEU A 10 38.21 -96.66 55.69
N ILE A 11 39.15 -95.82 55.23
CA ILE A 11 40.30 -96.25 54.43
C ILE A 11 41.50 -96.66 55.33
N PHE A 12 41.58 -96.13 56.54
CA PHE A 12 42.65 -96.46 57.49
C PHE A 12 42.38 -97.76 58.28
N LEU A 13 41.10 -98.15 58.45
CA LEU A 13 40.73 -99.42 59.09
C LEU A 13 40.85 -100.61 58.13
N MET A 14 40.65 -100.41 56.82
CA MET A 14 40.80 -101.47 55.80
C MET A 14 42.27 -101.86 55.54
N LEU A 15 43.20 -100.92 55.74
CA LEU A 15 44.65 -101.14 55.58
C LEU A 15 45.32 -101.80 56.80
N VAL A 16 44.75 -101.68 58.00
CA VAL A 16 45.26 -102.34 59.22
C VAL A 16 44.66 -103.74 59.41
N THR A 17 43.45 -103.99 58.89
CA THR A 17 42.81 -105.32 58.96
C THR A 17 43.35 -106.30 57.89
N LEU A 18 43.94 -105.79 56.80
CA LEU A 18 44.64 -106.59 55.79
C LEU A 18 46.08 -106.96 56.20
N MET A 19 46.65 -106.25 57.19
CA MET A 19 48.02 -106.45 57.67
C MET A 19 48.09 -107.34 58.94
N PHE A 20 46.95 -107.68 59.55
CA PHE A 20 46.87 -108.50 60.78
C PHE A 20 46.36 -109.93 60.55
N LEU A 21 46.11 -110.34 59.29
CA LEU A 21 45.56 -111.66 58.93
C LEU A 21 46.53 -112.60 58.21
N LEU A 22 47.84 -112.28 58.18
CA LEU A 22 48.85 -113.12 57.52
C LEU A 22 50.09 -113.48 58.36
N VAL A 23 50.03 -113.30 59.69
CA VAL A 23 51.09 -113.76 60.61
C VAL A 23 50.44 -114.45 61.81
N ILE A 24 50.27 -115.77 61.71
CA ILE A 24 50.44 -116.84 62.73
C ILE A 24 49.62 -118.05 62.27
N GLY A 25 50.34 -119.03 61.74
CA GLY A 25 49.82 -120.32 61.27
C GLY A 25 50.98 -121.20 60.78
N GLN A 26 52.05 -121.30 61.57
CA GLN A 26 53.16 -122.22 61.35
C GLN A 26 52.75 -123.63 61.78
N GLY A 27 52.76 -124.60 60.87
CA GLY A 27 52.44 -125.99 61.18
C GLY A 27 52.33 -126.92 59.96
N ARG A 28 53.47 -127.22 59.34
CA ARG A 28 53.83 -128.38 58.49
C ARG A 28 52.71 -129.10 57.69
N VAL A 29 52.77 -128.98 56.36
CA VAL A 29 52.45 -130.07 55.43
C VAL A 29 53.59 -130.19 54.42
N TYR A 30 54.25 -131.34 54.41
CA TYR A 30 55.20 -131.76 53.37
C TYR A 30 54.39 -132.33 52.20
N ALA A 31 54.54 -131.77 50.99
CA ALA A 31 54.33 -132.45 49.71
C ALA A 31 55.12 -131.66 48.65
N GLY A 32 56.07 -132.31 47.97
CA GLY A 32 57.09 -131.68 47.15
C GLY A 32 56.73 -131.43 45.68
N GLY A 33 57.52 -130.54 45.05
CA GLY A 33 57.90 -130.56 43.62
C GLY A 33 56.96 -129.91 42.59
N ASN A 34 57.33 -128.73 42.06
CA ASN A 34 57.69 -128.54 40.64
C ASN A 34 58.16 -127.10 40.36
N GLN A 35 59.26 -126.93 39.62
CA GLN A 35 59.65 -125.67 38.98
C GLN A 35 58.56 -125.22 37.99
N GLU A 36 58.17 -123.94 37.98
CA GLU A 36 57.40 -123.37 36.87
C GLU A 36 58.19 -123.54 35.57
N ASP A 37 57.52 -124.11 34.57
CA ASP A 37 58.13 -124.46 33.30
C ASP A 37 58.51 -123.18 32.54
N PRO A 38 59.80 -122.92 32.25
CA PRO A 38 60.22 -121.76 31.46
C PRO A 38 59.54 -121.66 30.09
N LEU A 39 59.02 -122.78 29.57
CA LEU A 39 58.22 -122.81 28.35
C LEU A 39 56.86 -122.09 28.47
N ALA A 40 56.30 -121.93 29.66
CA ALA A 40 55.08 -121.15 29.87
C ALA A 40 55.34 -119.64 29.65
N THR A 41 56.48 -119.12 30.12
CA THR A 41 56.91 -117.74 29.86
C THR A 41 57.20 -117.52 28.37
N VAL A 42 57.77 -118.50 27.68
CA VAL A 42 57.91 -118.48 26.21
C VAL A 42 56.54 -118.37 25.54
N ASP A 43 55.55 -119.14 26.00
CA ASP A 43 54.20 -119.09 25.41
C ASP A 43 53.54 -117.70 25.60
N THR A 44 53.78 -117.04 26.75
CA THR A 44 53.38 -115.64 26.95
C THR A 44 54.11 -114.69 26.02
N LEU A 45 55.42 -114.82 25.84
CA LEU A 45 56.20 -113.97 24.92
C LEU A 45 55.80 -114.18 23.45
N ILE A 46 55.41 -115.40 23.08
CA ILE A 46 54.84 -115.69 21.75
C ILE A 46 53.45 -115.04 21.62
N GLN A 47 52.60 -115.07 22.65
CA GLN A 47 51.30 -114.38 22.65
C GLN A 47 51.43 -112.86 22.60
N GLU A 48 52.41 -112.29 23.31
CA GLU A 48 52.78 -110.87 23.28
C GLU A 48 53.54 -110.47 21.99
N ARG A 49 53.80 -111.43 21.08
CA ARG A 49 54.48 -111.23 19.79
C ARG A 49 55.91 -110.70 19.93
N LYS A 50 56.58 -111.02 21.05
CA LYS A 50 57.98 -110.68 21.36
C LYS A 50 58.90 -111.85 21.02
N TYR A 51 58.96 -112.20 19.73
CA TYR A 51 59.63 -113.42 19.28
C TYR A 51 61.14 -113.46 19.54
N ASN A 52 61.84 -112.31 19.51
CA ASN A 52 63.27 -112.25 19.85
C ASN A 52 63.54 -112.69 21.29
N GLU A 53 62.73 -112.23 22.23
CA GLU A 53 62.83 -112.60 23.65
C GLU A 53 62.45 -114.07 23.85
N ALA A 54 61.40 -114.54 23.16
CA ALA A 54 60.98 -115.93 23.17
C ALA A 54 62.06 -116.90 22.62
N ILE A 55 62.76 -116.53 21.54
CA ILE A 55 63.85 -117.33 20.96
C ILE A 55 65.06 -117.38 21.89
N LEU A 56 65.45 -116.25 22.51
CA LEU A 56 66.55 -116.22 23.47
C LEU A 56 66.27 -117.15 24.66
N LEU A 57 65.05 -117.08 25.19
CA LEU A 57 64.62 -117.90 26.32
C LEU A 57 64.50 -119.38 25.94
N LEU A 58 63.99 -119.70 24.74
CA LEU A 58 63.98 -121.06 24.19
C LEU A 58 65.38 -121.63 23.96
N THR A 59 66.31 -120.82 23.46
CA THR A 59 67.70 -121.26 23.19
C THR A 59 68.42 -121.56 24.50
N GLN A 60 68.20 -120.75 25.53
CA GLN A 60 68.73 -120.99 26.86
C GLN A 60 68.06 -122.19 27.53
N PHE A 61 66.75 -122.37 27.33
CA PHE A 61 66.02 -123.54 27.81
C PHE A 61 66.52 -124.85 27.18
N ILE A 62 66.74 -124.88 25.87
CA ILE A 62 67.28 -126.03 25.12
C ILE A 62 68.66 -126.43 25.63
N LYS A 63 69.54 -125.47 25.94
CA LYS A 63 70.87 -125.74 26.50
C LYS A 63 70.80 -126.39 27.88
N ASN A 64 69.81 -126.01 28.68
CA ASN A 64 69.71 -126.43 30.08
C ASN A 64 68.85 -127.70 30.28
N ASN A 65 67.96 -128.02 29.34
CA ASN A 65 67.04 -129.18 29.42
C ASN A 65 67.01 -129.95 28.08
N PRO A 66 68.04 -130.75 27.77
CA PRO A 66 68.16 -131.46 26.49
C PRO A 66 67.09 -132.54 26.27
N ASP A 67 66.53 -133.06 27.36
CA ASP A 67 65.47 -134.07 27.40
C ASP A 67 64.11 -133.52 26.94
N ARG A 68 63.91 -132.19 27.03
CA ARG A 68 62.68 -131.49 26.60
C ARG A 68 62.89 -130.68 25.32
N PHE A 69 63.88 -131.08 24.54
CA PHE A 69 64.24 -130.45 23.26
C PHE A 69 63.04 -130.39 22.31
N ASP A 70 62.26 -131.46 22.18
CA ASP A 70 61.13 -131.53 21.24
C ASP A 70 60.04 -130.48 21.55
N ASP A 71 59.77 -130.20 22.83
CA ASP A 71 58.77 -129.22 23.26
C ASP A 71 59.22 -127.78 22.98
N ALA A 72 60.52 -127.51 23.14
CA ALA A 72 61.14 -126.24 22.78
C ALA A 72 61.25 -126.09 21.26
N GLN A 73 61.54 -127.18 20.54
CA GLN A 73 61.63 -127.24 19.08
C GLN A 73 60.27 -126.96 18.43
N ARG A 74 59.15 -127.48 18.95
CA ARG A 74 57.81 -127.14 18.43
C ARG A 74 57.49 -125.65 18.56
N ARG A 75 57.86 -125.03 19.68
CA ARG A 75 57.66 -123.58 19.90
C ARG A 75 58.60 -122.75 19.03
N LEU A 76 59.85 -123.19 18.86
CA LEU A 76 60.79 -122.58 17.94
C LEU A 76 60.30 -122.69 16.48
N GLN A 77 59.78 -123.86 16.07
CA GLN A 77 59.15 -124.06 14.75
C GLN A 77 57.92 -123.17 14.56
N ARG A 78 57.11 -122.96 15.62
CA ARG A 78 55.98 -122.02 15.59
C ARG A 78 56.45 -120.58 15.37
N ILE A 79 57.50 -120.14 16.07
CA ILE A 79 58.10 -118.82 15.86
C ILE A 79 58.71 -118.70 14.46
N VAL A 80 59.42 -119.73 13.98
CA VAL A 80 59.98 -119.77 12.63
C VAL A 80 58.89 -119.62 11.57
N LYS A 81 57.78 -120.35 11.70
CA LYS A 81 56.64 -120.24 10.77
C LYS A 81 56.02 -118.83 10.76
N LEU A 82 55.87 -118.20 11.94
CA LEU A 82 55.38 -116.82 12.05
C LEU A 82 56.36 -115.81 11.43
N ARG A 83 57.67 -116.07 11.52
CA ARG A 83 58.70 -115.25 10.87
C ARG A 83 58.80 -115.47 9.36
N GLU A 84 58.58 -116.69 8.88
CA GLU A 84 58.46 -116.97 7.45
C GLU A 84 57.28 -116.21 6.85
N GLU A 85 56.14 -116.18 7.56
CA GLU A 85 54.97 -115.39 7.17
C GLU A 85 55.25 -113.88 7.18
N TYR A 86 55.92 -113.37 8.22
CA TYR A 86 56.36 -111.98 8.29
C TYR A 86 57.32 -111.62 7.13
N ASN A 87 58.33 -112.44 6.86
CA ASN A 87 59.30 -112.20 5.79
C ASN A 87 58.64 -112.24 4.41
N LYS A 88 57.68 -113.15 4.19
CA LYS A 88 56.92 -113.20 2.95
C LYS A 88 56.15 -111.90 2.69
N ILE A 89 55.46 -111.38 3.71
CA ILE A 89 54.72 -110.12 3.59
C ILE A 89 55.70 -108.93 3.44
N ALA A 90 56.87 -108.98 4.07
CA ALA A 90 57.90 -107.95 3.94
C ALA A 90 58.50 -107.92 2.51
N ASP A 91 58.74 -109.09 1.91
CA ASP A 91 59.18 -109.22 0.51
C ASP A 91 58.09 -108.76 -0.47
N GLU A 92 56.82 -109.09 -0.19
CA GLU A 92 55.69 -108.58 -0.97
C GLU A 92 55.56 -107.06 -0.86
N LEU A 93 55.78 -106.47 0.32
CA LEU A 93 55.80 -105.02 0.51
C LEU A 93 56.95 -104.37 -0.27
N LEU A 94 58.15 -104.95 -0.25
CA LEU A 94 59.28 -104.49 -1.07
C LEU A 94 58.96 -104.54 -2.56
N ASN A 95 58.30 -105.60 -3.02
CA ASN A 95 57.86 -105.72 -4.41
C ASN A 95 56.82 -104.66 -4.78
N VAL A 96 55.82 -104.41 -3.92
CA VAL A 96 54.82 -103.35 -4.13
C VAL A 96 55.46 -101.97 -4.16
N LEU A 97 56.48 -101.71 -3.34
CA LEU A 97 57.22 -100.44 -3.38
C LEU A 97 57.95 -100.18 -4.71
N VAL A 98 58.27 -101.23 -5.47
CA VAL A 98 58.97 -101.12 -6.77
C VAL A 98 57.99 -101.19 -7.94
N THR A 99 57.04 -102.12 -7.92
CA THR A 99 56.17 -102.45 -9.06
C THR A 99 54.84 -101.69 -9.07
N ASP A 100 54.36 -101.27 -7.89
CA ASP A 100 53.12 -100.52 -7.72
C ASP A 100 53.32 -99.37 -6.69
N PRO A 101 54.29 -98.46 -6.96
CA PRO A 101 54.75 -97.46 -5.99
C PRO A 101 53.70 -96.39 -5.64
N THR A 102 52.51 -96.40 -6.24
CA THR A 102 51.43 -95.45 -5.94
C THR A 102 50.26 -96.08 -5.18
N ASN A 103 50.25 -97.40 -5.01
CA ASN A 103 49.18 -98.12 -4.31
C ASN A 103 49.41 -98.13 -2.79
N ASP A 104 49.30 -96.95 -2.19
CA ASP A 104 49.57 -96.75 -0.78
C ASP A 104 48.57 -97.46 0.14
N GLU A 105 47.33 -97.69 -0.31
CA GLU A 105 46.34 -98.50 0.42
C GLU A 105 46.84 -99.93 0.63
N ARG A 106 47.36 -100.55 -0.43
CA ARG A 106 47.93 -101.90 -0.37
C ARG A 106 49.18 -101.94 0.50
N LYS A 107 50.07 -100.94 0.40
CA LYS A 107 51.26 -100.84 1.27
C LYS A 107 50.88 -100.74 2.74
N LEU A 108 49.92 -99.88 3.09
CA LEU A 108 49.44 -99.71 4.46
C LEU A 108 48.77 -100.98 4.99
N ALA A 109 47.99 -101.68 4.16
CA ALA A 109 47.40 -102.97 4.54
C ALA A 109 48.47 -104.03 4.84
N MET A 110 49.52 -104.14 4.01
CA MET A 110 50.66 -105.03 4.24
C MET A 110 51.45 -104.64 5.49
N ILE A 111 51.67 -103.35 5.73
CA ILE A 111 52.32 -102.85 6.95
C ILE A 111 51.52 -103.21 8.21
N ARG A 112 50.19 -103.04 8.19
CA ARG A 112 49.32 -103.44 9.31
C ARG A 112 49.40 -104.95 9.57
N GLN A 113 49.51 -105.76 8.52
CA GLN A 113 49.71 -107.20 8.66
C GLN A 113 51.07 -107.53 9.30
N LEU A 114 52.15 -106.84 8.88
CA LEU A 114 53.49 -106.99 9.49
C LEU A 114 53.50 -106.60 10.98
N GLU A 115 52.91 -105.45 11.33
CA GLU A 115 52.75 -104.99 12.72
C GLU A 115 51.85 -105.94 13.54
N GLY A 116 50.86 -106.56 12.89
CA GLY A 116 50.00 -107.58 13.48
C GLY A 116 50.73 -108.91 13.77
N LEU A 117 51.79 -109.23 13.02
CA LEU A 117 52.54 -110.47 13.17
C LEU A 117 53.65 -110.37 14.23
N GLU A 118 54.46 -109.31 14.23
CA GLU A 118 55.56 -109.12 15.21
C GLU A 118 55.52 -107.69 15.80
N ALA A 119 55.39 -107.59 17.13
CA ALA A 119 55.27 -106.29 17.81
C ALA A 119 56.63 -105.57 17.98
N ALA A 120 57.74 -106.31 17.94
CA ALA A 120 59.09 -105.78 18.15
C ALA A 120 60.14 -106.39 17.20
N PRO A 121 60.07 -106.06 15.90
CA PRO A 121 61.08 -106.50 14.93
C PRO A 121 62.45 -105.86 15.20
N ASN A 122 63.49 -106.35 14.53
CA ASN A 122 64.84 -105.78 14.66
C ASN A 122 64.87 -104.29 14.25
N ARG A 123 65.89 -103.54 14.71
CA ARG A 123 65.95 -102.09 14.55
C ARG A 123 65.81 -101.63 13.08
N ALA A 124 66.49 -102.30 12.15
CA ALA A 124 66.45 -101.95 10.72
C ALA A 124 65.07 -102.19 10.09
N ALA A 125 64.44 -103.33 10.38
CA ALA A 125 63.09 -103.63 9.93
C ALA A 125 62.05 -102.67 10.55
N ARG A 126 62.22 -102.30 11.82
CA ARG A 126 61.39 -101.30 12.49
C ARG A 126 61.52 -99.93 11.83
N GLU A 127 62.73 -99.44 11.59
CA GLU A 127 62.97 -98.15 10.91
C GLU A 127 62.45 -98.16 9.47
N PHE A 128 62.63 -99.27 8.73
CA PHE A 128 62.10 -99.42 7.38
C PHE A 128 60.57 -99.41 7.36
N ILE A 129 59.91 -100.20 8.20
CA ILE A 129 58.43 -100.25 8.28
C ILE A 129 57.89 -98.90 8.70
N LEU A 130 58.49 -98.26 9.72
CA LEU A 130 58.05 -96.96 10.21
C LEU A 130 58.16 -95.87 9.14
N LYS A 131 59.32 -95.76 8.46
CA LYS A 131 59.52 -94.76 7.40
C LYS A 131 58.63 -95.02 6.17
N THR A 132 58.44 -96.29 5.82
CA THR A 132 57.55 -96.69 4.72
C THR A 132 56.09 -96.41 5.07
N LYS A 133 55.69 -96.67 6.32
CA LYS A 133 54.36 -96.37 6.85
C LYS A 133 54.09 -94.89 6.82
N GLU A 134 54.99 -94.06 7.36
CA GLU A 134 54.86 -92.60 7.35
C GLU A 134 54.71 -92.05 5.92
N THR A 135 55.52 -92.53 4.98
CA THR A 135 55.48 -92.08 3.57
C THR A 135 54.20 -92.52 2.85
N ALA A 136 53.77 -93.78 3.02
CA ALA A 136 52.56 -94.31 2.42
C ALA A 136 51.30 -93.68 3.04
N LEU A 137 51.30 -93.48 4.37
CA LEU A 137 50.22 -92.82 5.10
C LEU A 137 50.06 -91.37 4.65
N PHE A 138 51.16 -90.66 4.44
CA PHE A 138 51.16 -89.30 3.91
C PHE A 138 50.54 -89.22 2.51
N THR A 139 51.03 -90.02 1.58
CA THR A 139 50.54 -89.98 0.19
C THR A 139 49.08 -90.43 0.10
N TYR A 140 48.68 -91.48 0.82
CA TYR A 140 47.29 -91.95 0.88
C TYR A 140 46.34 -90.91 1.47
N ASN A 141 46.63 -90.40 2.67
CA ASN A 141 45.76 -89.42 3.34
C ASN A 141 45.69 -88.11 2.55
N ARG A 142 46.77 -87.70 1.87
CA ARG A 142 46.76 -86.54 0.99
C ARG A 142 45.84 -86.75 -0.21
N ALA A 143 45.94 -87.90 -0.90
CA ALA A 143 45.08 -88.21 -2.04
C ALA A 143 43.59 -88.31 -1.64
N GLN A 144 43.28 -88.93 -0.49
CA GLN A 144 41.92 -88.97 0.03
C GLN A 144 41.40 -87.59 0.42
N PHE A 145 42.25 -86.75 1.01
CA PHE A 145 41.90 -85.36 1.31
C PHE A 145 41.53 -84.58 0.05
N ASP A 146 42.39 -84.59 -0.97
CA ASP A 146 42.14 -83.86 -2.21
C ASP A 146 40.86 -84.38 -2.92
N LYS A 147 40.61 -85.70 -2.88
CA LYS A 147 39.38 -86.32 -3.41
C LYS A 147 38.12 -85.85 -2.67
N ILE A 148 38.11 -85.96 -1.33
CA ILE A 148 36.96 -85.53 -0.51
C ILE A 148 36.70 -84.03 -0.72
N MET A 149 37.76 -83.23 -0.80
CA MET A 149 37.64 -81.79 -1.03
C MET A 149 36.99 -81.47 -2.38
N ALA A 150 37.45 -82.10 -3.47
CA ALA A 150 36.93 -81.91 -4.82
C ALA A 150 35.47 -82.39 -5.00
N GLU A 151 35.11 -83.53 -4.41
CA GLU A 151 33.75 -84.05 -4.45
C GLU A 151 32.78 -83.18 -3.65
N GLY A 152 33.19 -82.74 -2.45
CA GLY A 152 32.42 -81.78 -1.66
C GLY A 152 32.18 -80.48 -2.43
N ARG A 153 33.20 -79.98 -3.14
CA ARG A 153 33.09 -78.79 -3.98
C ARG A 153 32.09 -78.98 -5.13
N THR A 154 32.15 -80.12 -5.82
CA THR A 154 31.22 -80.46 -6.89
C THR A 154 29.76 -80.48 -6.41
N LEU A 155 29.52 -80.91 -5.16
CA LEU A 155 28.19 -80.88 -4.54
C LEU A 155 27.74 -79.45 -4.23
N ILE A 156 28.63 -78.58 -3.74
CA ILE A 156 28.35 -77.14 -3.54
C ILE A 156 27.95 -76.50 -4.88
N ASP A 157 28.68 -76.75 -5.96
CA ASP A 157 28.42 -76.17 -7.28
C ASP A 157 27.07 -76.63 -7.88
N LYS A 158 26.62 -77.85 -7.53
CA LYS A 158 25.28 -78.36 -7.88
C LYS A 158 24.16 -77.81 -6.98
N GLY A 159 24.50 -77.12 -5.90
CA GLY A 159 23.55 -76.62 -4.89
C GLY A 159 23.09 -77.67 -3.87
N ASP A 160 23.76 -78.82 -3.78
CA ASP A 160 23.48 -79.84 -2.76
C ASP A 160 24.39 -79.64 -1.53
N TYR A 161 24.08 -78.60 -0.77
CA TYR A 161 24.92 -78.13 0.33
C TYR A 161 24.93 -79.09 1.53
N VAL A 162 23.82 -79.81 1.77
CA VAL A 162 23.73 -80.80 2.86
C VAL A 162 24.59 -82.01 2.54
N ALA A 163 24.54 -82.52 1.30
CA ALA A 163 25.41 -83.63 0.90
C ALA A 163 26.88 -83.20 0.90
N ALA A 164 27.19 -81.97 0.48
CA ALA A 164 28.55 -81.42 0.54
C ALA A 164 29.08 -81.40 1.98
N ALA A 165 28.33 -80.81 2.91
CA ALA A 165 28.71 -80.75 4.33
C ALA A 165 28.93 -82.13 4.94
N LYS A 166 28.06 -83.10 4.59
CA LYS A 166 28.23 -84.50 5.00
C LYS A 166 29.49 -85.12 4.41
N ARG A 167 29.77 -84.91 3.13
CA ARG A 167 30.96 -85.48 2.45
C ARG A 167 32.27 -85.04 3.12
N TYR A 168 32.36 -83.80 3.58
CA TYR A 168 33.56 -83.33 4.29
C TYR A 168 33.79 -84.04 5.63
N THR A 169 32.78 -84.62 6.26
CA THR A 169 32.94 -85.36 7.53
C THR A 169 33.67 -86.70 7.36
N ASP A 170 33.66 -87.27 6.15
CA ASP A 170 34.41 -88.50 5.84
C ASP A 170 35.92 -88.29 6.07
N GLY A 171 36.37 -87.04 5.94
CA GLY A 171 37.71 -86.59 6.19
C GLY A 171 38.18 -86.65 7.65
N PHE A 172 37.26 -86.75 8.62
CA PHE A 172 37.60 -86.87 10.05
C PHE A 172 38.13 -88.26 10.44
N SER A 173 38.33 -89.15 9.46
CA SER A 173 39.04 -90.42 9.64
C SER A 173 40.54 -90.30 9.35
N LEU A 174 40.97 -89.30 8.57
CA LEU A 174 42.35 -89.16 8.11
C LEU A 174 43.26 -88.77 9.29
N TYR A 175 44.32 -89.53 9.54
CA TYR A 175 45.25 -89.36 10.67
C TYR A 175 44.64 -89.48 12.08
N ARG A 176 43.40 -89.97 12.20
CA ARG A 176 42.70 -90.01 13.49
C ARG A 176 43.37 -90.96 14.47
N GLU A 177 43.72 -92.16 14.03
CA GLU A 177 44.33 -93.18 14.90
C GLU A 177 45.68 -92.69 15.44
N GLU A 178 46.50 -92.10 14.57
CA GLU A 178 47.81 -91.53 14.91
C GLU A 178 47.68 -90.39 15.93
N PHE A 179 46.66 -89.55 15.82
CA PHE A 179 46.40 -88.48 16.78
C PHE A 179 46.08 -88.99 18.19
N TYR A 180 45.28 -90.04 18.33
CA TYR A 180 44.97 -90.63 19.64
C TYR A 180 46.13 -91.45 20.21
N GLN A 181 47.01 -91.98 19.35
CA GLN A 181 48.20 -92.72 19.75
C GLN A 181 49.41 -91.82 20.08
N ALA A 182 49.38 -90.54 19.68
CA ALA A 182 50.47 -89.58 19.90
C ALA A 182 50.66 -89.13 21.37
N GLY A 183 49.78 -89.55 22.29
CA GLY A 183 49.95 -89.30 23.72
C GLY A 183 49.65 -87.87 24.19
N TYR A 184 48.80 -87.13 23.47
CA TYR A 184 48.32 -85.82 23.91
C TYR A 184 47.54 -85.92 25.24
N GLY A 185 47.51 -84.87 26.06
CA GLY A 185 46.75 -84.91 27.33
C GLY A 185 45.22 -84.96 27.14
N ASP A 186 44.50 -85.46 28.15
CA ASP A 186 43.03 -85.64 28.11
C ASP A 186 42.25 -84.38 27.74
N ILE A 187 42.74 -83.20 28.13
CA ILE A 187 42.12 -81.91 27.78
C ILE A 187 42.08 -81.71 26.25
N ILE A 188 43.19 -82.02 25.56
CA ILE A 188 43.30 -81.86 24.11
C ILE A 188 42.37 -82.84 23.40
N MET A 189 42.40 -84.11 23.81
CA MET A 189 41.56 -85.16 23.23
C MET A 189 40.07 -84.91 23.45
N ASN A 190 39.67 -84.48 24.66
CA ASN A 190 38.28 -84.18 24.98
C ASN A 190 37.75 -82.99 24.20
N ASN A 191 38.56 -81.94 24.01
CA ASN A 191 38.18 -80.79 23.19
C ASN A 191 37.94 -81.19 21.72
N VAL A 192 38.80 -82.04 21.16
CA VAL A 192 38.64 -82.56 19.78
C VAL A 192 37.40 -83.44 19.67
N ASN A 193 37.21 -84.38 20.60
CA ASN A 193 36.02 -85.24 20.61
C ASN A 193 34.72 -84.43 20.75
N HIS A 194 34.70 -83.44 21.64
CA HIS A 194 33.55 -82.56 21.81
C HIS A 194 33.27 -81.76 20.55
N GLY A 195 34.29 -81.16 19.93
CA GLY A 195 34.15 -80.41 18.68
C GLY A 195 33.62 -81.27 17.51
N LEU A 196 34.13 -82.50 17.35
CA LEU A 196 33.65 -83.42 16.32
C LEU A 196 32.19 -83.84 16.57
N LYS A 197 31.82 -84.08 17.83
CA LYS A 197 30.45 -84.37 18.22
C LYS A 197 29.53 -83.17 17.95
N ASP A 198 29.96 -81.97 18.31
CA ASP A 198 29.21 -80.74 18.05
C ASP A 198 28.98 -80.55 16.55
N ILE A 199 29.99 -80.81 15.70
CA ILE A 199 29.81 -80.76 14.25
C ILE A 199 28.75 -81.76 13.81
N GLN A 200 28.81 -83.01 14.26
CA GLN A 200 27.85 -84.04 13.91
C GLN A 200 26.41 -83.65 14.33
N ASP A 201 26.23 -83.18 15.56
CA ASP A 201 24.92 -82.79 16.10
C ASP A 201 24.36 -81.55 15.37
N ASN A 202 25.21 -80.57 15.02
CA ASN A 202 24.81 -79.42 14.20
C ASN A 202 24.49 -79.81 12.75
N LEU A 203 25.19 -80.79 12.15
CA LEU A 203 24.90 -81.24 10.78
C LEU A 203 23.58 -82.01 10.66
N VAL A 204 23.17 -82.73 11.71
CA VAL A 204 21.82 -83.32 11.78
C VAL A 204 20.75 -82.22 11.73
N THR A 205 20.96 -81.15 12.51
CA THR A 205 20.06 -80.00 12.51
C THR A 205 20.05 -79.32 11.14
N TYR A 206 21.23 -79.12 10.54
CA TYR A 206 21.38 -78.51 9.22
C TYR A 206 20.64 -79.25 8.12
N ALA A 207 20.67 -80.58 8.12
CA ALA A 207 19.98 -81.41 7.13
C ALA A 207 18.45 -81.22 7.15
N THR A 208 17.88 -80.87 8.30
CA THR A 208 16.44 -80.55 8.43
C THR A 208 16.12 -79.09 8.15
N LEU A 209 16.98 -78.17 8.60
CA LEU A 209 16.76 -76.73 8.51
C LEU A 209 16.92 -76.21 7.07
N GLN A 210 17.91 -76.70 6.32
CA GLN A 210 18.27 -76.13 5.01
C GLN A 210 17.15 -76.24 3.97
N PRO A 211 16.46 -77.38 3.78
CA PRO A 211 15.38 -77.49 2.79
C PRO A 211 14.16 -76.61 3.13
N GLU A 212 13.78 -76.54 4.41
CA GLU A 212 12.67 -75.68 4.87
C GLU A 212 13.03 -74.20 4.68
N LEU A 213 14.27 -73.82 5.02
CA LEU A 213 14.75 -72.47 4.82
C LEU A 213 14.76 -72.09 3.33
N GLN A 214 15.23 -72.96 2.43
CA GLN A 214 15.17 -72.74 0.98
C GLN A 214 13.72 -72.48 0.51
N ARG A 215 12.77 -73.32 0.94
CA ARG A 215 11.34 -73.18 0.60
C ARG A 215 10.78 -71.83 1.05
N ARG A 216 11.12 -71.38 2.27
CA ARG A 216 10.68 -70.09 2.83
C ARG A 216 11.33 -68.90 2.10
N ILE A 217 12.60 -69.03 1.72
CA ILE A 217 13.31 -68.04 0.89
C ILE A 217 12.60 -67.87 -0.45
N ASP A 218 12.33 -68.97 -1.15
CA ASP A 218 11.67 -68.93 -2.47
C ASP A 218 10.24 -68.33 -2.39
N THR A 219 9.52 -68.66 -1.31
CA THR A 219 8.18 -68.11 -1.04
C THR A 219 8.25 -66.58 -0.89
N PHE A 220 9.19 -66.08 -0.08
CA PHE A 220 9.35 -64.64 0.12
C PHE A 220 9.81 -63.91 -1.15
N ILE A 221 10.75 -64.48 -1.91
CA ILE A 221 11.19 -63.93 -3.20
C ILE A 221 10.01 -63.79 -4.16
N ASN A 222 9.12 -64.78 -4.23
CA ASN A 222 7.97 -64.71 -5.12
C ASN A 222 6.92 -63.68 -4.66
N LEU A 223 6.73 -63.52 -3.34
CA LEU A 223 5.83 -62.50 -2.78
C LEU A 223 6.34 -61.08 -3.05
N THR A 224 7.66 -60.87 -3.00
CA THR A 224 8.28 -59.54 -3.15
C THR A 224 8.36 -59.05 -4.59
N LYS A 225 8.43 -59.94 -5.60
CA LYS A 225 8.57 -59.56 -7.03
C LYS A 225 7.49 -58.61 -7.56
N ASN A 226 6.28 -58.64 -7.01
CA ASN A 226 5.12 -57.92 -7.53
C ASN A 226 4.53 -56.93 -6.52
N ILE A 227 5.36 -56.35 -5.66
CA ILE A 227 4.90 -55.36 -4.68
C ILE A 227 4.37 -54.11 -5.41
N SER A 228 3.22 -53.60 -4.94
CA SER A 228 2.59 -52.38 -5.40
C SER A 228 2.13 -51.50 -4.22
N PHE A 229 1.60 -50.32 -4.52
CA PHE A 229 0.97 -49.45 -3.52
C PHE A 229 -0.29 -50.04 -2.89
N THR A 230 -0.84 -51.14 -3.41
CA THR A 230 -2.03 -51.81 -2.84
C THR A 230 -1.71 -53.15 -2.18
N THR A 231 -0.48 -53.66 -2.30
CA THR A 231 -0.04 -54.89 -1.62
C THR A 231 -0.21 -54.77 -0.10
N ASP A 232 -0.72 -55.83 0.52
CA ASP A 232 -0.87 -55.91 1.98
C ASP A 232 0.50 -56.08 2.64
N PHE A 233 0.91 -55.05 3.37
CA PHE A 233 2.22 -54.97 4.01
C PHE A 233 2.32 -55.89 5.24
N GLU A 234 1.21 -56.12 5.95
CA GLU A 234 1.18 -56.97 7.15
C GLU A 234 1.49 -58.43 6.80
N THR A 235 0.90 -58.93 5.70
CA THR A 235 1.20 -60.27 5.19
C THR A 235 2.68 -60.43 4.84
N LEU A 236 3.31 -59.40 4.26
CA LEU A 236 4.74 -59.41 3.93
C LEU A 236 5.61 -59.44 5.18
N ILE A 237 5.30 -58.62 6.19
CA ILE A 237 6.03 -58.60 7.46
C ILE A 237 5.91 -59.95 8.17
N ALA A 238 4.70 -60.50 8.29
CA ALA A 238 4.45 -61.77 8.96
C ALA A 238 5.25 -62.91 8.30
N THR A 239 5.20 -62.99 6.96
CA THR A 239 5.94 -63.99 6.18
C THR A 239 7.45 -63.88 6.40
N TYR A 240 7.99 -62.66 6.45
CA TYR A 240 9.41 -62.46 6.72
C TYR A 240 9.78 -62.75 8.17
N GLY A 241 8.92 -62.44 9.14
CA GLY A 241 9.20 -62.73 10.55
C GLY A 241 9.45 -64.22 10.82
N GLU A 242 8.67 -65.09 10.18
CA GLU A 242 8.90 -66.55 10.23
C GLU A 242 10.23 -66.95 9.57
N LEU A 243 10.55 -66.36 8.41
CA LEU A 243 11.80 -66.61 7.68
C LEU A 243 13.03 -66.10 8.43
N GLU A 244 12.95 -64.90 9.02
CA GLU A 244 14.01 -64.25 9.78
C GLU A 244 14.43 -65.11 10.97
N ALA A 245 13.47 -65.69 11.70
CA ALA A 245 13.76 -66.61 12.80
C ALA A 245 14.59 -67.83 12.34
N LEU A 246 14.26 -68.41 11.19
CA LEU A 246 15.01 -69.55 10.62
C LEU A 246 16.41 -69.12 10.12
N LEU A 247 16.54 -67.93 9.53
CA LEU A 247 17.82 -67.36 9.11
C LEU A 247 18.74 -67.10 10.31
N LEU A 248 18.20 -66.59 11.42
CA LEU A 248 18.96 -66.38 12.65
C LEU A 248 19.41 -67.71 13.27
N GLN A 249 18.54 -68.72 13.28
CA GLN A 249 18.90 -70.07 13.72
C GLN A 249 20.02 -70.65 12.85
N TYR A 250 19.92 -70.49 11.54
CA TYR A 250 20.92 -70.91 10.58
C TYR A 250 22.28 -70.25 10.83
N ALA A 251 22.31 -68.92 10.96
CA ALA A 251 23.52 -68.15 11.22
C ALA A 251 24.17 -68.57 12.56
N GLY A 252 23.36 -68.81 13.60
CA GLY A 252 23.84 -69.31 14.88
C GLY A 252 24.52 -70.68 14.76
N MET A 253 23.91 -71.61 14.05
CA MET A 253 24.47 -72.95 13.78
C MET A 253 25.76 -72.88 12.97
N ARG A 254 25.78 -72.09 11.89
CA ARG A 254 26.98 -71.83 11.08
C ARG A 254 28.12 -71.31 11.96
N ASN A 255 27.85 -70.29 12.78
CA ASN A 255 28.86 -69.67 13.65
C ASN A 255 29.43 -70.64 14.69
N ARG A 256 28.63 -71.59 15.20
CA ARG A 256 29.11 -72.67 16.08
C ARG A 256 30.08 -73.61 15.35
N ILE A 257 29.74 -74.04 14.13
CA ILE A 257 30.61 -74.90 13.32
C ILE A 257 31.92 -74.17 12.98
N THR A 258 31.85 -72.89 12.60
CA THR A 258 33.04 -72.06 12.37
C THR A 258 33.91 -71.95 13.62
N ALA A 259 33.31 -71.77 14.80
CA ALA A 259 34.05 -71.70 16.06
C ALA A 259 34.78 -73.01 16.38
N VAL A 260 34.18 -74.18 16.10
CA VAL A 260 34.87 -75.47 16.25
C VAL A 260 36.07 -75.58 15.32
N GLY A 261 35.90 -75.25 14.03
CA GLY A 261 37.00 -75.28 13.06
C GLY A 261 38.16 -74.36 13.45
N ARG A 262 37.86 -73.13 13.89
CA ARG A 262 38.87 -72.17 14.38
C ARG A 262 39.51 -72.63 15.69
N GLY A 263 38.75 -73.32 16.55
CA GLY A 263 39.25 -73.95 17.76
C GLY A 263 40.32 -75.00 17.44
N PHE A 264 40.05 -75.87 16.46
CA PHE A 264 41.02 -76.86 15.98
C PHE A 264 42.26 -76.23 15.35
N GLU A 265 42.09 -75.18 14.55
CA GLU A 265 43.20 -74.42 13.98
C GLU A 265 44.09 -73.79 15.07
N SER A 266 43.48 -73.16 16.07
CA SER A 266 44.18 -72.53 17.19
C SER A 266 44.90 -73.57 18.06
N GLN A 267 44.25 -74.71 18.29
CA GLN A 267 44.82 -75.82 19.05
C GLN A 267 46.03 -76.42 18.32
N PHE A 268 45.96 -76.57 17.00
CA PHE A 268 47.10 -77.01 16.19
C PHE A 268 48.26 -76.02 16.27
N ALA A 269 48.00 -74.72 16.14
CA ALA A 269 49.04 -73.69 16.26
C ALA A 269 49.74 -73.74 17.63
N LEU A 270 48.99 -73.98 18.71
CA LEU A 270 49.56 -74.17 20.05
C LEU A 270 50.44 -75.43 20.12
N LEU A 271 49.99 -76.56 19.58
CA LEU A 271 50.77 -77.80 19.55
C LEU A 271 52.06 -77.64 18.72
N GLN A 272 51.97 -76.99 17.57
CA GLN A 272 53.13 -76.70 16.72
C GLN A 272 54.13 -75.74 17.38
N SER A 273 53.66 -74.83 18.25
CA SER A 273 54.56 -73.99 19.04
C SER A 273 55.34 -74.78 20.12
N ALA A 274 54.78 -75.91 20.57
CA ALA A 274 55.42 -76.81 21.54
C ALA A 274 56.31 -77.86 20.86
N ASP A 275 56.00 -78.27 19.64
CA ASP A 275 56.80 -79.17 18.80
C ASP A 275 56.90 -78.65 17.36
N ALA A 276 58.05 -78.06 17.02
CA ALA A 276 58.31 -77.50 15.70
C ALA A 276 58.37 -78.54 14.56
N ASN A 277 58.51 -79.83 14.89
CA ASN A 277 58.50 -80.91 13.90
C ASN A 277 57.07 -81.41 13.59
N LEU A 278 56.06 -80.94 14.33
CA LEU A 278 54.66 -81.24 14.07
C LEU A 278 54.21 -80.50 12.79
N GLY A 279 54.27 -81.23 11.68
CA GLY A 279 53.87 -80.73 10.38
C GLY A 279 52.36 -80.83 10.10
N ASP A 280 51.98 -80.31 8.94
CA ASP A 280 50.63 -80.36 8.37
C ASP A 280 50.10 -81.79 8.13
N SER A 281 50.94 -82.80 8.30
CA SER A 281 50.67 -84.23 8.14
C SER A 281 50.11 -84.85 9.43
N SER A 282 49.12 -84.18 10.03
CA SER A 282 48.51 -84.58 11.30
C SER A 282 47.00 -84.34 11.29
N PHE A 283 46.25 -84.94 12.21
CA PHE A 283 44.79 -84.92 12.22
C PHE A 283 44.17 -83.51 12.17
N LEU A 284 44.61 -82.59 13.04
CA LEU A 284 43.99 -81.27 13.20
C LEU A 284 44.03 -80.42 11.92
N PRO A 285 45.17 -80.30 11.19
CA PRO A 285 45.25 -79.67 9.87
C PRO A 285 44.20 -80.13 8.87
N PHE A 286 43.98 -81.45 8.78
CA PHE A 286 42.97 -81.99 7.88
C PHE A 286 41.56 -81.67 8.39
N ALA A 287 41.30 -81.89 9.69
CA ALA A 287 40.01 -81.66 10.31
C ALA A 287 39.54 -80.20 10.16
N PHE A 288 40.36 -79.21 10.51
CA PHE A 288 39.95 -77.81 10.36
C PHE A 288 39.84 -77.37 8.90
N ARG A 289 40.60 -77.96 7.95
CA ARG A 289 40.44 -77.68 6.51
C ARG A 289 39.16 -78.28 5.94
N PHE A 290 38.71 -79.44 6.42
CA PHE A 290 37.41 -79.97 6.05
C PHE A 290 36.25 -79.14 6.63
N ILE A 291 36.45 -78.50 7.79
CA ILE A 291 35.45 -77.62 8.39
C ILE A 291 35.43 -76.24 7.72
N LEU A 292 36.58 -75.58 7.64
CA LEU A 292 36.71 -74.17 7.22
C LEU A 292 37.01 -74.00 5.72
N GLY A 293 37.46 -75.04 5.03
CA GLY A 293 38.00 -74.98 3.68
C GLY A 293 39.51 -74.69 3.62
N ARG A 294 40.14 -74.85 2.46
CA ARG A 294 41.55 -74.46 2.27
C ARG A 294 41.65 -72.95 2.03
N LYS A 295 42.64 -72.32 2.68
CA LYS A 295 42.91 -70.88 2.54
C LYS A 295 43.46 -70.48 1.16
N THR A 296 44.00 -71.45 0.41
CA THR A 296 44.64 -71.24 -0.90
C THR A 296 43.65 -71.24 -2.06
N GLU A 297 42.42 -71.72 -1.83
CA GLU A 297 41.40 -71.82 -2.87
C GLU A 297 40.55 -70.55 -2.92
N ILE A 298 40.24 -70.10 -4.14
CA ILE A 298 39.37 -68.93 -4.38
C ILE A 298 37.91 -69.30 -4.13
N GLN A 299 37.56 -70.55 -4.40
CA GLN A 299 36.19 -71.03 -4.34
C GLN A 299 35.84 -71.60 -2.96
N PRO A 300 34.66 -71.29 -2.39
CA PRO A 300 34.28 -71.77 -1.06
C PRO A 300 34.21 -73.31 -0.98
N GLU A 301 34.83 -73.89 0.03
CA GLU A 301 34.82 -75.33 0.27
C GLU A 301 34.88 -75.63 1.76
N GLY A 302 34.78 -76.90 2.12
CA GLY A 302 34.56 -77.33 3.50
C GLY A 302 33.11 -77.13 3.97
N ILE A 303 32.82 -77.57 5.18
CA ILE A 303 31.46 -77.50 5.77
C ILE A 303 30.96 -76.06 5.81
N VAL A 304 31.79 -75.13 6.31
CA VAL A 304 31.44 -73.70 6.38
C VAL A 304 31.29 -73.11 4.99
N GLY A 305 32.13 -73.48 4.01
CA GLY A 305 32.01 -73.03 2.62
C GLY A 305 30.70 -73.47 1.95
N ALA A 306 30.21 -74.68 2.23
CA ALA A 306 28.90 -75.14 1.77
C ALA A 306 27.76 -74.32 2.37
N MET A 307 27.83 -74.05 3.67
CA MET A 307 26.83 -73.23 4.37
C MET A 307 26.83 -71.78 3.91
N ASP A 308 28.02 -71.17 3.76
CA ASP A 308 28.18 -69.78 3.33
C ASP A 308 27.72 -69.59 1.88
N THR A 309 27.94 -70.58 1.01
CA THR A 309 27.45 -70.52 -0.38
C THR A 309 25.92 -70.53 -0.44
N PHE A 310 25.27 -71.41 0.35
CA PHE A 310 23.80 -71.41 0.48
C PHE A 310 23.28 -70.09 1.02
N TRP A 311 23.88 -69.59 2.12
CA TRP A 311 23.51 -68.32 2.74
C TRP A 311 23.64 -67.15 1.76
N VAL A 312 24.76 -67.04 1.06
CA VAL A 312 25.01 -65.96 0.09
C VAL A 312 23.98 -65.99 -1.02
N LYS A 313 23.69 -67.16 -1.60
CA LYS A 313 22.71 -67.29 -2.69
C LYS A 313 21.30 -66.94 -2.20
N GLY A 314 20.89 -67.52 -1.08
CA GLY A 314 19.55 -67.33 -0.54
C GLY A 314 19.29 -65.90 -0.10
N VAL A 315 20.13 -65.37 0.80
CA VAL A 315 19.97 -64.03 1.36
C VAL A 315 20.16 -62.95 0.31
N SER A 316 21.16 -63.05 -0.58
CA SER A 316 21.30 -62.06 -1.66
C SER A 316 20.10 -62.07 -2.62
N GLY A 317 19.43 -63.22 -2.78
CA GLY A 317 18.18 -63.32 -3.53
C GLY A 317 17.03 -62.56 -2.87
N LEU A 318 16.87 -62.68 -1.54
CA LEU A 318 15.87 -61.93 -0.76
C LEU A 318 16.08 -60.41 -0.91
N GLU A 319 17.32 -59.96 -0.70
CA GLU A 319 17.69 -58.55 -0.79
C GLU A 319 17.46 -57.99 -2.19
N THR A 320 17.90 -58.72 -3.22
CA THR A 320 17.75 -58.30 -4.60
C THR A 320 16.28 -58.15 -4.97
N ALA A 321 15.44 -59.12 -4.63
CA ALA A 321 14.01 -59.06 -4.91
C ALA A 321 13.35 -57.87 -4.19
N MET A 322 13.67 -57.66 -2.91
CA MET A 322 13.08 -56.56 -2.13
C MET A 322 13.53 -55.19 -2.63
N VAL A 323 14.84 -55.00 -2.88
CA VAL A 323 15.40 -53.71 -3.33
C VAL A 323 14.96 -53.38 -4.75
N GLN A 324 14.89 -54.36 -5.66
CA GLN A 324 14.37 -54.13 -7.01
C GLN A 324 12.92 -53.67 -6.99
N SER A 325 12.07 -54.30 -6.19
CA SER A 325 10.66 -53.90 -6.04
C SER A 325 10.49 -52.53 -5.41
N LEU A 326 11.29 -52.20 -4.38
CA LEU A 326 11.31 -50.86 -3.79
C LEU A 326 11.75 -49.80 -4.81
N ASN A 327 12.82 -50.06 -5.56
CA ASN A 327 13.29 -49.15 -6.62
C ASN A 327 12.22 -48.97 -7.72
N GLY A 328 11.50 -50.02 -8.09
CA GLY A 328 10.39 -49.96 -9.04
C GLY A 328 9.22 -49.12 -8.53
N LEU A 329 8.81 -49.33 -7.27
CA LEU A 329 7.79 -48.49 -6.61
C LEU A 329 8.21 -47.02 -6.58
N TYR A 330 9.46 -46.75 -6.21
CA TYR A 330 10.00 -45.41 -6.13
C TYR A 330 10.10 -44.75 -7.50
N ALA A 331 10.56 -45.47 -8.54
CA ALA A 331 10.62 -44.97 -9.91
C ALA A 331 9.23 -44.63 -10.45
N GLY A 332 8.24 -45.51 -10.27
CA GLY A 332 6.86 -45.24 -10.68
C GLY A 332 6.23 -44.07 -9.92
N TYR A 333 6.57 -43.90 -8.64
CA TYR A 333 6.19 -42.72 -7.86
C TYR A 333 6.82 -41.43 -8.42
N ASN A 334 8.10 -41.47 -8.81
CA ASN A 334 8.81 -40.35 -9.40
C ASN A 334 8.32 -40.00 -10.82
N GLU A 335 7.80 -40.96 -11.59
CA GLU A 335 7.15 -40.69 -12.87
C GLU A 335 5.79 -40.02 -12.69
N GLN A 336 4.94 -40.55 -11.80
CA GLN A 336 3.66 -39.92 -11.44
C GLN A 336 3.86 -38.50 -10.90
N TYR A 337 4.94 -38.29 -10.13
CA TYR A 337 5.38 -36.98 -9.67
C TYR A 337 5.62 -36.01 -10.83
N LYS A 338 6.36 -36.41 -11.87
CA LYS A 338 6.67 -35.54 -13.02
C LYS A 338 5.42 -35.16 -13.81
N GLU A 339 4.44 -36.05 -13.91
CA GLU A 339 3.20 -35.80 -14.65
C GLU A 339 2.22 -34.91 -13.88
N ASN A 340 2.02 -35.17 -12.59
CA ASN A 340 1.14 -34.35 -11.75
C ASN A 340 1.63 -34.31 -10.29
N PRO A 341 2.44 -33.29 -9.95
CA PRO A 341 2.92 -33.09 -8.59
C PRO A 341 1.81 -32.98 -7.53
N LEU A 342 0.59 -32.58 -7.91
CA LEU A 342 -0.53 -32.35 -6.98
C LEU A 342 -1.39 -33.58 -6.71
N ALA A 343 -1.28 -34.62 -7.52
CA ALA A 343 -1.99 -35.89 -7.32
C ALA A 343 -1.33 -36.79 -6.26
N MET A 344 -0.31 -36.29 -5.56
CA MET A 344 0.34 -37.03 -4.49
C MET A 344 -0.59 -37.27 -3.30
N GLN A 345 -0.52 -38.49 -2.79
CA GLN A 345 -1.21 -38.88 -1.57
C GLN A 345 -0.14 -39.21 -0.52
N ASP A 346 -0.24 -38.62 0.66
CA ASP A 346 0.67 -38.89 1.79
C ASP A 346 0.79 -40.39 2.09
N SER A 347 -0.27 -41.15 1.81
CA SER A 347 -0.32 -42.61 1.92
C SER A 347 0.70 -43.36 1.05
N LYS A 348 1.04 -42.86 -0.15
CA LYS A 348 2.04 -43.49 -1.03
C LYS A 348 3.46 -43.25 -0.52
N VAL A 349 3.74 -42.05 -0.02
CA VAL A 349 5.03 -41.70 0.61
C VAL A 349 5.27 -42.56 1.85
N GLU A 350 4.24 -42.65 2.70
CA GLU A 350 4.29 -43.50 3.89
C GLU A 350 4.59 -44.96 3.51
N LYS A 351 3.96 -45.45 2.44
CA LYS A 351 4.15 -46.83 1.99
C LYS A 351 5.55 -47.08 1.43
N ILE A 352 6.14 -46.13 0.69
CA ILE A 352 7.56 -46.23 0.27
C ILE A 352 8.47 -46.26 1.49
N ARG A 353 8.20 -45.44 2.51
CA ARG A 353 8.97 -45.43 3.75
C ARG A 353 8.89 -46.79 4.46
N GLN A 354 7.69 -47.31 4.64
CA GLN A 354 7.45 -48.64 5.21
C GLN A 354 8.23 -49.73 4.48
N TYR A 355 8.17 -49.75 3.14
CA TYR A 355 8.94 -50.72 2.35
C TYR A 355 10.45 -50.49 2.41
N GLY A 356 10.92 -49.25 2.49
CA GLY A 356 12.34 -48.95 2.63
C GLY A 356 12.90 -49.37 3.99
N ASP A 357 12.21 -49.05 5.09
CA ASP A 357 12.57 -49.50 6.44
C ASP A 357 12.57 -51.04 6.52
N PHE A 358 11.58 -51.67 5.88
CA PHE A 358 11.52 -53.11 5.78
C PHE A 358 12.66 -53.70 4.93
N ALA A 359 13.03 -53.07 3.81
CA ALA A 359 14.18 -53.48 3.03
C ALA A 359 15.49 -53.39 3.82
N LEU A 360 15.66 -52.36 4.66
CA LEU A 360 16.80 -52.27 5.58
C LEU A 360 16.80 -53.40 6.61
N ARG A 361 15.63 -53.81 7.14
CA ARG A 361 15.52 -55.01 7.99
C ARG A 361 15.95 -56.27 7.25
N VAL A 362 15.52 -56.45 6.00
CA VAL A 362 15.92 -57.59 5.16
C VAL A 362 17.44 -57.63 4.95
N ILE A 363 18.07 -56.49 4.64
CA ILE A 363 19.54 -56.40 4.47
C ILE A 363 20.27 -56.65 5.79
N SER A 364 19.69 -56.22 6.92
CA SER A 364 20.31 -56.35 8.24
C SER A 364 20.51 -57.81 8.69
N ILE A 365 19.88 -58.78 8.03
CA ILE A 365 20.06 -60.22 8.34
C ILE A 365 21.49 -60.72 8.12
N TRP A 366 22.33 -59.98 7.39
CA TRP A 366 23.76 -60.28 7.29
C TRP A 366 24.54 -60.07 8.59
N SER A 367 24.03 -59.23 9.49
CA SER A 367 24.74 -58.80 10.70
C SER A 367 25.23 -59.95 11.60
N PRO A 368 24.43 -60.99 11.90
CA PRO A 368 24.87 -62.11 12.75
C PRO A 368 26.06 -62.89 12.19
N VAL A 369 26.22 -62.92 10.86
CA VAL A 369 27.38 -63.55 10.20
C VAL A 369 28.52 -62.53 10.09
N ALA A 370 28.25 -61.32 9.62
CA ALA A 370 29.24 -60.27 9.41
C ALA A 370 30.00 -59.90 10.70
N VAL A 371 29.29 -59.76 11.83
CA VAL A 371 29.90 -59.44 13.13
C VAL A 371 30.96 -60.48 13.52
N LYS A 372 30.66 -61.77 13.34
CA LYS A 372 31.59 -62.87 13.64
C LYS A 372 32.77 -62.99 12.68
N GLU A 373 32.64 -62.41 11.49
CA GLU A 373 33.66 -62.40 10.43
C GLU A 373 34.45 -61.09 10.34
N LEU A 374 34.12 -60.09 11.16
CA LEU A 374 34.75 -58.77 11.18
C LEU A 374 35.25 -58.35 12.56
N GLN A 375 34.50 -58.61 13.64
CA GLN A 375 34.90 -58.19 14.99
C GLN A 375 35.80 -59.20 15.69
N ASP A 376 35.45 -60.49 15.64
CA ASP A 376 36.22 -61.54 16.31
C ASP A 376 37.52 -61.85 15.56
N GLN A 377 37.49 -61.77 14.21
CA GLN A 377 38.64 -61.92 13.32
C GLN A 377 38.26 -61.37 11.94
N VAL A 378 39.11 -60.56 11.30
CA VAL A 378 38.81 -60.01 9.95
C VAL A 378 39.13 -61.06 8.88
N THR A 379 38.11 -61.76 8.38
CA THR A 379 38.27 -62.76 7.32
C THR A 379 38.03 -62.20 5.93
N SER A 380 38.48 -62.91 4.88
CA SER A 380 38.17 -62.55 3.49
C SER A 380 36.67 -62.54 3.21
N TYR A 381 35.90 -63.44 3.85
CA TYR A 381 34.45 -63.48 3.72
C TYR A 381 33.79 -62.26 4.37
N GLY A 382 34.20 -61.91 5.59
CA GLY A 382 33.73 -60.68 6.27
C GLY A 382 34.00 -59.41 5.46
N LYS A 383 35.19 -59.29 4.87
CA LYS A 383 35.54 -58.18 3.96
C LYS A 383 34.62 -58.13 2.75
N THR A 384 34.33 -59.27 2.11
CA THR A 384 33.41 -59.34 0.97
C THR A 384 31.98 -58.93 1.35
N ILE A 385 31.50 -59.34 2.53
CA ILE A 385 30.20 -58.89 3.05
C ILE A 385 30.20 -57.37 3.22
N ALA A 386 31.21 -56.81 3.88
CA ALA A 386 31.31 -55.36 4.10
C ALA A 386 31.34 -54.57 2.78
N VAL A 387 32.15 -54.99 1.80
CA VAL A 387 32.29 -54.31 0.50
C VAL A 387 31.01 -54.41 -0.35
N SER A 388 30.31 -55.54 -0.31
CA SER A 388 29.12 -55.76 -1.16
C SER A 388 27.82 -55.24 -0.53
N LYS A 389 27.66 -55.33 0.80
CA LYS A 389 26.39 -55.03 1.47
C LYS A 389 26.30 -53.59 1.99
N THR A 390 27.43 -52.95 2.32
CA THR A 390 27.42 -51.54 2.75
C THR A 390 26.87 -50.61 1.66
N PRO A 391 27.28 -50.70 0.38
CA PRO A 391 26.69 -49.88 -0.68
C PRO A 391 25.20 -50.12 -0.88
N LEU A 392 24.76 -51.38 -0.78
CA LEU A 392 23.34 -51.74 -0.91
C LEU A 392 22.51 -51.11 0.21
N TYR A 393 22.95 -51.22 1.47
CA TYR A 393 22.31 -50.59 2.62
C TYR A 393 22.20 -49.07 2.43
N LEU A 394 23.32 -48.42 2.10
CA LEU A 394 23.36 -46.97 1.88
C LEU A 394 22.49 -46.52 0.70
N SER A 395 22.29 -47.37 -0.32
CA SER A 395 21.39 -47.08 -1.44
C SER A 395 19.92 -47.03 -1.03
N VAL A 396 19.48 -47.96 -0.19
CA VAL A 396 18.11 -47.95 0.35
C VAL A 396 17.92 -46.77 1.31
N GLN A 397 18.92 -46.49 2.14
CA GLN A 397 18.89 -45.33 3.02
C GLN A 397 18.81 -44.01 2.23
N ALA A 398 19.55 -43.87 1.13
CA ALA A 398 19.51 -42.67 0.28
C ALA A 398 18.11 -42.48 -0.35
N LEU A 399 17.49 -43.59 -0.78
CA LEU A 399 16.13 -43.59 -1.31
C LEU A 399 15.12 -43.11 -0.26
N LEU A 400 15.20 -43.61 0.97
CA LEU A 400 14.36 -43.17 2.09
C LEU A 400 14.56 -41.68 2.40
N GLU A 401 15.82 -41.25 2.47
CA GLU A 401 16.19 -39.86 2.70
C GLU A 401 15.61 -38.95 1.62
N ASN A 402 15.72 -39.34 0.35
CA ASN A 402 15.17 -38.58 -0.78
C ASN A 402 13.64 -38.60 -0.81
N THR A 403 13.01 -39.70 -0.40
CA THR A 403 11.54 -39.79 -0.25
C THR A 403 11.04 -38.76 0.76
N ASN A 404 11.77 -38.54 1.85
CA ASN A 404 11.45 -37.47 2.80
C ASN A 404 11.65 -36.08 2.18
N THR A 405 12.75 -35.86 1.44
CA THR A 405 12.99 -34.60 0.71
C THR A 405 11.86 -34.27 -0.27
N LEU A 406 11.34 -35.27 -1.01
CA LEU A 406 10.19 -35.10 -1.91
C LEU A 406 8.90 -34.79 -1.15
N SER A 407 8.69 -35.38 0.02
CA SER A 407 7.56 -35.06 0.89
C SER A 407 7.62 -33.60 1.36
N ASP A 408 8.80 -33.14 1.78
CA ASP A 408 9.01 -31.77 2.24
C ASP A 408 8.85 -30.75 1.11
N TYR A 409 9.37 -31.05 -0.09
CA TYR A 409 9.10 -30.31 -1.32
C TYR A 409 7.59 -30.15 -1.56
N TYR A 410 6.80 -31.22 -1.42
CA TYR A 410 5.36 -31.19 -1.69
C TYR A 410 4.59 -30.33 -0.68
N LYS A 411 4.92 -30.41 0.61
CA LYS A 411 4.33 -29.54 1.63
C LYS A 411 4.49 -28.07 1.24
N VAL A 412 5.70 -27.70 0.81
CA VAL A 412 6.00 -26.34 0.36
C VAL A 412 5.25 -26.00 -0.92
N LEU A 413 5.23 -26.89 -1.92
CA LEU A 413 4.53 -26.67 -3.18
C LEU A 413 3.03 -26.43 -2.99
N LYS A 414 2.38 -27.20 -2.12
CA LYS A 414 0.95 -27.07 -1.84
C LYS A 414 0.61 -25.70 -1.26
N GLU A 415 1.37 -25.26 -0.25
CA GLU A 415 1.21 -23.93 0.34
C GLU A 415 1.54 -22.81 -0.67
N PHE A 416 2.60 -22.98 -1.47
CA PHE A 416 2.98 -22.04 -2.52
C PHE A 416 1.84 -21.79 -3.52
N LEU A 417 1.17 -22.85 -3.97
CA LEU A 417 0.04 -22.72 -4.90
C LEU A 417 -1.16 -22.03 -4.26
N ALA A 418 -1.47 -22.34 -2.99
CA ALA A 418 -2.53 -21.65 -2.25
C ALA A 418 -2.24 -20.14 -2.10
N LEU A 419 -0.99 -19.78 -1.78
CA LEU A 419 -0.56 -18.38 -1.70
C LEU A 419 -0.62 -17.67 -3.06
N THR A 420 -0.28 -18.38 -4.14
CA THR A 420 -0.37 -17.87 -5.52
C THR A 420 -1.83 -17.60 -5.91
N GLU A 421 -2.74 -18.51 -5.58
CA GLU A 421 -4.18 -18.30 -5.80
C GLU A 421 -4.73 -17.14 -4.96
N GLN A 422 -4.34 -17.06 -3.69
CA GLN A 422 -4.73 -15.97 -2.80
C GLN A 422 -4.25 -14.60 -3.32
N GLN A 423 -2.99 -14.52 -3.76
CA GLN A 423 -2.41 -13.33 -4.39
C GLN A 423 -3.23 -12.91 -5.61
N LYS A 424 -3.51 -13.86 -6.52
CA LYS A 424 -4.32 -13.59 -7.71
C LYS A 424 -5.70 -13.06 -7.35
N ASN A 425 -6.38 -13.69 -6.39
CA ASN A 425 -7.72 -13.28 -5.96
C ASN A 425 -7.75 -11.84 -5.42
N PHE A 426 -6.76 -11.43 -4.64
CA PHE A 426 -6.67 -10.04 -4.14
C PHE A 426 -6.48 -9.03 -5.28
N PHE A 427 -5.60 -9.33 -6.23
CA PHE A 427 -5.31 -8.43 -7.34
C PHE A 427 -6.47 -8.34 -8.33
N ASP A 428 -7.06 -9.48 -8.73
CA ASP A 428 -8.19 -9.54 -9.66
C ASP A 428 -9.44 -8.85 -9.07
N ALA A 429 -9.70 -9.02 -7.77
CA ALA A 429 -10.81 -8.33 -7.09
C ALA A 429 -10.64 -6.81 -7.09
N TRP A 430 -9.41 -6.31 -6.94
CA TRP A 430 -9.12 -4.88 -7.03
C TRP A 430 -9.27 -4.36 -8.46
N GLN A 431 -8.75 -5.07 -9.46
CA GLN A 431 -8.90 -4.69 -10.87
C GLN A 431 -10.37 -4.65 -11.29
N ALA A 432 -11.20 -5.54 -10.76
CA ALA A 432 -12.65 -5.57 -10.99
C ALA A 432 -13.44 -4.53 -10.17
N GLY A 433 -12.79 -3.69 -9.37
CA GLY A 433 -13.44 -2.69 -8.50
C GLY A 433 -14.22 -3.28 -7.33
N LYS A 434 -13.99 -4.56 -6.99
CA LYS A 434 -14.68 -5.29 -5.91
C LYS A 434 -13.96 -5.20 -4.56
N ALA A 435 -12.72 -4.71 -4.53
CA ALA A 435 -11.91 -4.56 -3.32
C ALA A 435 -11.28 -3.17 -3.25
N SER A 436 -11.12 -2.66 -2.01
CA SER A 436 -10.45 -1.37 -1.77
C SER A 436 -8.93 -1.50 -1.92
N GLN A 437 -8.27 -0.38 -2.22
CA GLN A 437 -6.80 -0.34 -2.29
C GLN A 437 -6.14 -0.81 -0.99
N GLU A 438 -6.61 -0.35 0.17
CA GLU A 438 -6.05 -0.69 1.48
C GLU A 438 -6.16 -2.19 1.78
N LEU A 439 -7.33 -2.78 1.50
CA LEU A 439 -7.55 -4.22 1.67
C LEU A 439 -6.61 -5.04 0.79
N THR A 440 -6.46 -4.64 -0.47
CA THR A 440 -5.59 -5.34 -1.44
C THR A 440 -4.12 -5.21 -1.08
N VAL A 441 -3.64 -4.02 -0.72
CA VAL A 441 -2.24 -3.81 -0.30
C VAL A 441 -1.92 -4.64 0.94
N THR A 442 -2.81 -4.64 1.93
CA THR A 442 -2.64 -5.44 3.15
C THR A 442 -2.64 -6.94 2.84
N GLY A 443 -3.57 -7.40 1.99
CA GLY A 443 -3.65 -8.79 1.56
C GLY A 443 -2.39 -9.27 0.83
N LEU A 444 -1.88 -8.47 -0.12
CA LEU A 444 -0.64 -8.77 -0.85
C LEU A 444 0.59 -8.76 0.08
N LEU A 445 0.67 -7.81 1.03
CA LEU A 445 1.76 -7.74 2.00
C LEU A 445 1.78 -8.97 2.92
N ASN A 446 0.62 -9.37 3.44
CA ASN A 446 0.50 -10.58 4.27
C ASN A 446 0.86 -11.84 3.48
N THR A 447 0.41 -11.92 2.22
CA THR A 447 0.73 -13.05 1.32
C THR A 447 2.24 -13.13 1.08
N ARG A 448 2.92 -11.99 0.90
CA ARG A 448 4.40 -11.93 0.81
C ARG A 448 5.06 -12.42 2.10
N GLY A 449 4.58 -12.00 3.27
CA GLY A 449 5.12 -12.48 4.55
C GLY A 449 5.04 -14.00 4.71
N ASN A 450 3.91 -14.60 4.30
CA ASN A 450 3.75 -16.05 4.29
C ASN A 450 4.67 -16.72 3.27
N LEU A 451 4.84 -16.12 2.07
CA LEU A 451 5.75 -16.63 1.04
C LEU A 451 7.22 -16.64 1.50
N ILE A 452 7.66 -15.60 2.21
CA ILE A 452 9.02 -15.52 2.78
C ILE A 452 9.20 -16.60 3.87
N THR A 453 8.20 -16.81 4.72
CA THR A 453 8.21 -17.87 5.75
C THR A 453 8.33 -19.25 5.10
N LEU A 454 7.58 -19.46 4.01
CA LEU A 454 7.61 -20.68 3.22
C LEU A 454 8.99 -20.91 2.56
N ARG A 455 9.61 -19.86 2.02
CA ARG A 455 10.99 -19.91 1.51
C ARG A 455 12.00 -20.28 2.58
N ASN A 456 11.93 -19.68 3.77
CA ASN A 456 12.84 -20.01 4.88
C ASN A 456 12.71 -21.48 5.30
N THR A 457 11.49 -22.02 5.27
CA THR A 457 11.22 -23.45 5.52
C THR A 457 11.89 -24.30 4.44
N LEU A 458 11.71 -23.95 3.16
CA LEU A 458 12.37 -24.64 2.04
C LEU A 458 13.90 -24.60 2.13
N THR A 459 14.49 -23.47 2.51
CA THR A 459 15.94 -23.33 2.72
C THR A 459 16.43 -24.28 3.83
N THR A 460 15.64 -24.50 4.88
CA THR A 460 15.96 -25.47 5.93
C THR A 460 16.02 -26.89 5.37
N TYR A 461 15.01 -27.30 4.59
CA TYR A 461 15.00 -28.61 3.92
C TYR A 461 16.16 -28.78 2.94
N LYS A 462 16.51 -27.73 2.18
CA LYS A 462 17.66 -27.75 1.28
C LYS A 462 18.97 -27.96 2.04
N ASN A 463 19.16 -27.26 3.16
CA ASN A 463 20.35 -27.41 4.00
C ASN A 463 20.46 -28.81 4.60
N GLU A 464 19.34 -29.42 4.99
CA GLU A 464 19.32 -30.81 5.47
C GLU A 464 19.67 -31.81 4.37
N ALA A 465 19.12 -31.65 3.16
CA ALA A 465 19.46 -32.48 2.01
C ALA A 465 20.94 -32.34 1.61
N ALA A 466 21.49 -31.12 1.64
CA ALA A 466 22.91 -30.85 1.36
C ALA A 466 23.85 -31.52 2.39
N LYS A 467 23.49 -31.52 3.68
CA LYS A 467 24.26 -32.24 4.72
C LYS A 467 24.28 -33.75 4.48
N ARG A 468 23.16 -34.32 4.01
CA ARG A 468 23.10 -35.73 3.62
C ARG A 468 24.01 -36.00 2.43
N LEU A 469 23.94 -35.17 1.39
CA LEU A 469 24.84 -35.29 0.23
C LEU A 469 26.32 -35.26 0.66
N GLN A 470 26.71 -34.35 1.55
CA GLN A 470 28.08 -34.28 2.09
C GLN A 470 28.50 -35.57 2.81
N THR A 471 27.58 -36.18 3.56
CA THR A 471 27.84 -37.46 4.25
C THR A 471 28.12 -38.57 3.24
N TYR A 472 27.32 -38.67 2.17
CA TYR A 472 27.51 -39.65 1.10
C TYR A 472 28.79 -39.40 0.28
N THR A 473 29.17 -38.14 0.06
CA THR A 473 30.47 -37.78 -0.54
C THR A 473 31.62 -38.32 0.31
N GLY A 474 31.57 -38.16 1.62
CA GLY A 474 32.59 -38.70 2.53
C GLY A 474 32.69 -40.23 2.51
N TYR A 475 31.58 -40.94 2.24
CA TYR A 475 31.59 -42.39 2.01
C TYR A 475 32.22 -42.77 0.67
N LYS A 476 31.93 -42.02 -0.39
CA LYS A 476 32.50 -42.22 -1.73
C LYS A 476 34.02 -41.99 -1.75
N GLU A 477 34.51 -40.97 -1.06
CA GLU A 477 35.94 -40.69 -0.89
C GLU A 477 36.71 -41.84 -0.20
N LYS A 478 36.02 -42.66 0.59
CA LYS A 478 36.56 -43.87 1.22
C LYS A 478 36.51 -45.11 0.33
N GLY A 479 36.15 -44.97 -0.95
CA GLY A 479 36.18 -46.04 -1.95
C GLY A 479 34.88 -46.84 -2.10
N LEU A 480 33.77 -46.39 -1.52
CA LEU A 480 32.46 -47.03 -1.72
C LEU A 480 31.79 -46.55 -3.03
N ASN A 481 31.29 -47.49 -3.84
CA ASN A 481 30.51 -47.16 -5.04
C ASN A 481 29.07 -46.80 -4.65
N LEU A 482 28.76 -45.50 -4.67
CA LEU A 482 27.46 -44.94 -4.25
C LEU A 482 26.85 -44.02 -5.32
N ASP A 483 27.18 -44.24 -6.60
CA ASP A 483 26.77 -43.32 -7.68
C ASP A 483 25.25 -43.18 -7.79
N SER A 484 24.51 -44.29 -7.62
CA SER A 484 23.04 -44.25 -7.63
C SER A 484 22.46 -43.50 -6.44
N SER A 485 23.04 -43.65 -5.24
CA SER A 485 22.63 -42.92 -4.03
C SER A 485 22.84 -41.42 -4.18
N PHE A 486 24.01 -41.04 -4.71
CA PHE A 486 24.36 -39.65 -4.97
C PHE A 486 23.39 -39.00 -5.96
N ALA A 487 23.12 -39.67 -7.08
CA ALA A 487 22.18 -39.18 -8.09
C ALA A 487 20.77 -38.98 -7.52
N GLN A 488 20.30 -39.86 -6.64
CA GLN A 488 19.00 -39.73 -5.98
C GLN A 488 18.94 -38.49 -5.08
N ILE A 489 19.90 -38.33 -4.17
CA ILE A 489 19.93 -37.18 -3.24
C ILE A 489 20.07 -35.86 -4.02
N GLN A 490 20.92 -35.84 -5.04
CA GLN A 490 21.14 -34.68 -5.90
C GLN A 490 19.84 -34.25 -6.61
N LEU A 491 19.08 -35.19 -7.16
CA LEU A 491 17.78 -34.91 -7.78
C LEU A 491 16.80 -34.27 -6.78
N GLY A 492 16.81 -34.71 -5.52
CA GLY A 492 16.01 -34.12 -4.46
C GLY A 492 16.36 -32.65 -4.21
N ILE A 493 17.66 -32.34 -4.17
CA ILE A 493 18.16 -30.96 -3.99
C ILE A 493 17.74 -30.09 -5.18
N GLU A 494 17.93 -30.57 -6.41
CA GLU A 494 17.55 -29.84 -7.63
C GLU A 494 16.05 -29.49 -7.66
N ASN A 495 15.18 -30.39 -7.19
CA ASN A 495 13.75 -30.09 -7.04
C ASN A 495 13.51 -28.96 -6.04
N LEU A 496 14.16 -28.97 -4.88
CA LEU A 496 14.04 -27.89 -3.89
C LEU A 496 14.55 -26.55 -4.44
N GLU A 497 15.66 -26.55 -5.16
CA GLU A 497 16.22 -25.34 -5.80
C GLU A 497 15.28 -24.76 -6.87
N PHE A 498 14.67 -25.62 -7.67
CA PHE A 498 13.66 -25.21 -8.65
C PHE A 498 12.45 -24.53 -7.98
N LEU A 499 11.96 -25.07 -6.85
CA LEU A 499 10.86 -24.45 -6.11
C LEU A 499 11.28 -23.13 -5.43
N GLU A 500 12.52 -23.04 -4.96
CA GLU A 500 13.07 -21.79 -4.42
C GLU A 500 13.08 -20.69 -5.48
N GLN A 501 13.47 -21.02 -6.72
CA GLN A 501 13.39 -20.09 -7.85
C GLN A 501 11.95 -19.64 -8.12
N ARG A 502 10.98 -20.56 -8.13
CA ARG A 502 9.55 -20.23 -8.29
C ARG A 502 9.02 -19.32 -7.18
N LEU A 503 9.45 -19.55 -5.93
CA LEU A 503 9.12 -18.69 -4.79
C LEU A 503 9.74 -17.29 -4.93
N ASN A 504 10.93 -17.17 -5.51
CA ASN A 504 11.57 -15.87 -5.79
C ASN A 504 10.80 -15.10 -6.88
N ASP A 505 10.48 -15.77 -7.98
CA ASP A 505 9.72 -15.17 -9.09
C ASP A 505 8.34 -14.70 -8.61
N GLN A 506 7.66 -15.49 -7.78
CA GLN A 506 6.35 -15.13 -7.23
C GLN A 506 6.41 -13.97 -6.24
N GLU A 507 7.50 -13.82 -5.48
CA GLU A 507 7.69 -12.64 -4.63
C GLU A 507 7.80 -11.38 -5.49
N LEU A 508 8.54 -11.43 -6.61
CA LEU A 508 8.64 -10.31 -7.52
C LEU A 508 7.26 -9.90 -8.07
N VAL A 509 6.43 -10.87 -8.47
CA VAL A 509 5.05 -10.62 -8.91
C VAL A 509 4.23 -9.95 -7.81
N LEU A 510 4.29 -10.44 -6.57
CA LEU A 510 3.60 -9.85 -5.42
C LEU A 510 4.00 -8.39 -5.19
N VAL A 511 5.30 -8.10 -5.20
CA VAL A 511 5.83 -6.76 -4.98
C VAL A 511 5.42 -5.82 -6.13
N SER A 512 5.52 -6.29 -7.37
CA SER A 512 5.11 -5.53 -8.57
C SER A 512 3.62 -5.19 -8.54
N GLN A 513 2.77 -6.14 -8.19
CA GLN A 513 1.33 -5.91 -8.09
C GLN A 513 0.98 -4.98 -6.94
N ARG A 514 1.60 -5.17 -5.77
CA ARG A 514 1.39 -4.26 -4.64
C ARG A 514 1.77 -2.83 -5.01
N TYR A 515 2.93 -2.64 -5.66
CA TYR A 515 3.36 -1.33 -6.09
C TYR A 515 2.40 -0.73 -7.13
N THR A 516 1.94 -1.55 -8.08
CA THR A 516 0.92 -1.15 -9.07
C THR A 516 -0.33 -0.58 -8.39
N VAL A 517 -0.83 -1.25 -7.35
CA VAL A 517 -2.02 -0.84 -6.59
C VAL A 517 -1.76 0.45 -5.80
N GLU A 518 -0.62 0.56 -5.11
CA GLU A 518 -0.23 1.77 -4.37
C GLU A 518 -0.05 2.98 -5.29
N ASN A 519 0.60 2.79 -6.45
CA ASN A 519 0.82 3.84 -7.45
C ASN A 519 -0.49 4.30 -8.11
N ALA A 520 -1.45 3.38 -8.30
CA ALA A 520 -2.79 3.75 -8.77
C ALA A 520 -3.51 4.69 -7.79
N GLY A 521 -3.36 4.46 -6.48
CA GLY A 521 -3.89 5.36 -5.46
C GLY A 521 -3.35 6.79 -5.56
N ILE A 522 -2.05 6.92 -5.86
CA ILE A 522 -1.41 8.23 -6.07
C ILE A 522 -2.00 8.92 -7.30
N ARG A 523 -2.20 8.21 -8.42
CA ARG A 523 -2.83 8.77 -9.63
C ARG A 523 -4.24 9.27 -9.35
N ILE A 524 -5.05 8.50 -8.62
CA ILE A 524 -6.41 8.88 -8.24
C ILE A 524 -6.38 10.15 -7.37
N ALA A 525 -5.50 10.18 -6.37
CA ALA A 525 -5.33 11.35 -5.50
C ALA A 525 -4.94 12.59 -6.32
N PHE A 526 -3.92 12.49 -7.19
CA PHE A 526 -3.48 13.58 -8.05
C PHE A 526 -4.61 14.14 -8.93
N ASN A 527 -5.40 13.28 -9.57
CA ASN A 527 -6.53 13.69 -10.39
C ASN A 527 -7.60 14.42 -9.56
N ALA A 528 -7.89 13.92 -8.36
CA ALA A 528 -8.82 14.57 -7.44
C ALA A 528 -8.31 15.94 -6.97
N ARG A 529 -7.02 16.08 -6.63
CA ARG A 529 -6.42 17.37 -6.25
C ARG A 529 -6.41 18.35 -7.40
N SER A 530 -6.09 17.91 -8.60
CA SER A 530 -6.12 18.74 -9.81
C SER A 530 -7.53 19.28 -10.07
N GLY A 531 -8.57 18.43 -9.98
CA GLY A 531 -9.96 18.87 -10.13
C GLY A 531 -10.41 19.85 -9.03
N ALA A 532 -10.00 19.64 -7.79
CA ALA A 532 -10.28 20.56 -6.68
C ALA A 532 -9.54 21.90 -6.85
N PHE A 533 -8.31 21.88 -7.35
CA PHE A 533 -7.54 23.09 -7.68
C PHE A 533 -8.23 23.90 -8.78
N GLU A 534 -8.66 23.28 -9.87
CA GLU A 534 -9.41 23.96 -10.93
C GLU A 534 -10.70 24.62 -10.40
N LYS A 535 -11.42 23.92 -9.52
CA LYS A 535 -12.61 24.50 -8.86
C LYS A 535 -12.26 25.73 -8.02
N ALA A 536 -11.22 25.66 -7.19
CA ALA A 536 -10.77 26.79 -6.37
C ALA A 536 -10.27 27.96 -7.25
N LEU A 537 -9.54 27.65 -8.31
CA LEU A 537 -9.01 28.62 -9.26
C LEU A 537 -10.13 29.34 -10.02
N SER A 538 -11.18 28.63 -10.44
CA SER A 538 -12.33 29.23 -11.12
C SER A 538 -13.06 30.27 -10.26
N LEU A 539 -13.17 30.04 -8.94
CA LEU A 539 -13.75 31.01 -8.00
C LEU A 539 -12.87 32.26 -7.86
N LEU A 540 -11.54 32.09 -7.84
CA LEU A 540 -10.59 33.20 -7.73
C LEU A 540 -10.53 34.04 -9.02
N GLN A 541 -10.52 33.39 -10.18
CA GLN A 541 -10.44 34.06 -11.49
C GLN A 541 -11.78 34.65 -11.93
N GLY A 542 -12.87 34.00 -11.54
CA GLY A 542 -14.25 34.46 -11.68
C GLY A 542 -15.15 33.46 -12.40
N VAL A 543 -16.42 33.46 -12.00
CA VAL A 543 -17.49 32.59 -12.55
C VAL A 543 -18.55 33.47 -13.21
N GLN A 544 -19.10 33.03 -14.33
CA GLN A 544 -20.20 33.73 -15.01
C GLN A 544 -21.49 33.63 -14.19
N VAL A 545 -22.05 34.78 -13.82
CA VAL A 545 -23.29 34.89 -13.04
C VAL A 545 -24.29 35.78 -13.78
N THR A 546 -25.54 35.35 -13.89
CA THR A 546 -26.61 36.12 -14.51
C THR A 546 -27.40 36.90 -13.46
N SER A 547 -27.57 38.21 -13.67
CA SER A 547 -28.34 39.08 -12.76
C SER A 547 -29.86 38.93 -12.99
N GLN A 548 -30.67 39.16 -11.95
CA GLN A 548 -32.11 39.35 -12.11
C GLN A 548 -32.35 40.64 -12.92
N GLY A 549 -32.61 40.50 -14.23
CA GLY A 549 -32.96 41.59 -15.14
C GLY A 549 -31.96 41.92 -16.27
N GLY A 550 -30.83 41.20 -16.43
CA GLY A 550 -29.83 41.51 -17.46
C GLY A 550 -28.64 40.54 -17.56
N SER A 551 -27.80 40.75 -18.60
CA SER A 551 -26.71 39.88 -19.09
C SER A 551 -25.70 39.40 -18.04
N GLY A 552 -25.07 38.26 -18.30
CA GLY A 552 -24.07 37.64 -17.43
C GLY A 552 -22.85 38.52 -17.18
N TYR A 553 -22.29 38.45 -15.96
CA TYR A 553 -21.06 39.12 -15.56
C TYR A 553 -20.11 38.14 -14.86
N LEU A 554 -18.82 38.45 -14.86
CA LEU A 554 -17.80 37.64 -14.21
C LEU A 554 -17.69 38.03 -12.72
N ALA A 555 -18.17 37.17 -11.83
CA ALA A 555 -18.13 37.36 -10.38
C ALA A 555 -16.93 36.62 -9.77
N LYS A 556 -16.13 37.32 -8.96
CA LYS A 556 -14.96 36.74 -8.28
C LYS A 556 -15.27 36.48 -6.81
N TYR A 557 -14.77 35.35 -6.31
CA TYR A 557 -15.04 34.82 -4.97
C TYR A 557 -13.73 34.41 -4.24
N PRO A 558 -12.76 35.33 -4.06
CA PRO A 558 -11.50 35.01 -3.39
C PRO A 558 -11.69 34.46 -1.97
N LYS A 559 -12.67 34.94 -1.20
CA LYS A 559 -12.94 34.46 0.16
C LYS A 559 -13.45 33.02 0.22
N GLU A 560 -14.23 32.59 -0.77
CA GLU A 560 -14.75 31.23 -0.92
C GLU A 560 -13.67 30.29 -1.48
N SER A 561 -12.76 30.81 -2.32
CA SER A 561 -11.63 30.05 -2.86
C SER A 561 -10.56 29.72 -1.80
N LEU A 562 -10.31 30.65 -0.87
CA LEU A 562 -9.25 30.55 0.14
C LEU A 562 -9.33 29.27 1.02
N PRO A 563 -10.49 28.90 1.61
CA PRO A 563 -10.58 27.66 2.40
C PRO A 563 -10.35 26.41 1.54
N LEU A 564 -10.70 26.43 0.24
CA LEU A 564 -10.42 25.32 -0.67
C LEU A 564 -8.92 25.19 -0.94
N PHE A 565 -8.20 26.30 -1.16
CA PHE A 565 -6.75 26.26 -1.30
C PHE A 565 -6.05 25.80 -0.01
N ASN A 566 -6.51 26.24 1.16
CA ASN A 566 -5.94 25.80 2.44
C ASN A 566 -6.15 24.31 2.70
N ASP A 567 -7.31 23.76 2.31
CA ASP A 567 -7.55 22.33 2.41
C ASP A 567 -6.66 21.54 1.43
N LEU A 568 -6.53 22.03 0.20
CA LEU A 568 -5.64 21.46 -0.82
C LEU A 568 -4.17 21.46 -0.37
N ASP A 569 -3.67 22.53 0.25
CA ASP A 569 -2.28 22.60 0.74
C ASP A 569 -1.97 21.49 1.76
N ARG A 570 -2.88 21.26 2.71
CA ARG A 570 -2.76 20.19 3.72
C ARG A 570 -2.83 18.80 3.08
N GLN A 571 -3.78 18.58 2.17
CA GLN A 571 -3.94 17.31 1.48
C GLN A 571 -2.73 16.98 0.59
N LEU A 572 -2.26 17.95 -0.20
CA LEU A 572 -1.08 17.81 -1.05
C LEU A 572 0.19 17.54 -0.23
N SER A 573 0.37 18.24 0.90
CA SER A 573 1.49 17.96 1.82
C SER A 573 1.48 16.50 2.29
N THR A 574 0.30 15.97 2.63
CA THR A 574 0.14 14.57 3.05
C THR A 574 0.40 13.60 1.90
N ASP A 575 -0.14 13.87 0.72
CA ASP A 575 0.04 13.04 -0.47
C ASP A 575 1.52 13.00 -0.91
N ILE A 576 2.22 14.14 -0.91
CA ILE A 576 3.67 14.23 -1.19
C ILE A 576 4.48 13.37 -0.20
N GLN A 577 4.18 13.43 1.10
CA GLN A 577 4.86 12.60 2.10
C GLN A 577 4.62 11.10 1.86
N ARG A 578 3.39 10.70 1.52
CA ARG A 578 3.05 9.32 1.19
C ARG A 578 3.82 8.83 -0.04
N VAL A 579 3.90 9.64 -1.09
CA VAL A 579 4.64 9.30 -2.32
C VAL A 579 6.13 9.13 -2.05
N ARG A 580 6.74 10.02 -1.24
CA ARG A 580 8.15 9.89 -0.85
C ARG A 580 8.42 8.64 0.00
N ALA A 581 7.51 8.31 0.92
CA ALA A 581 7.61 7.08 1.71
C ALA A 581 7.48 5.83 0.83
N LEU A 582 6.60 5.87 -0.19
CA LEU A 582 6.45 4.79 -1.16
C LEU A 582 7.75 4.57 -1.96
N LEU A 583 8.32 5.64 -2.54
CA LEU A 583 9.60 5.57 -3.24
C LEU A 583 10.71 5.02 -2.35
N THR A 584 10.77 5.46 -1.09
CA THR A 584 11.75 4.96 -0.11
C THR A 584 11.59 3.46 0.13
N THR A 585 10.34 3.00 0.29
CA THR A 585 10.02 1.57 0.51
C THR A 585 10.56 0.71 -0.64
N TYR A 586 10.26 1.07 -1.89
CA TYR A 586 10.71 0.29 -3.05
C TYR A 586 12.19 0.50 -3.42
N THR A 587 12.82 1.58 -2.96
CA THR A 587 14.27 1.80 -3.12
C THR A 587 15.10 0.95 -2.15
N ALA A 588 14.50 0.59 -1.00
CA ALA A 588 15.09 -0.24 0.04
C ALA A 588 14.90 -1.76 -0.19
N GLU A 589 14.13 -2.15 -1.21
CA GLU A 589 13.96 -3.56 -1.60
C GLU A 589 15.29 -4.21 -2.02
N ALA A 590 15.34 -5.54 -1.93
CA ALA A 590 16.51 -6.31 -2.33
C ALA A 590 16.86 -6.08 -3.82
N GLY A 591 18.16 -6.17 -4.16
CA GLY A 591 18.66 -5.84 -5.50
C GLY A 591 17.95 -6.55 -6.65
N VAL A 592 17.53 -7.82 -6.46
CA VAL A 592 16.78 -8.59 -7.46
C VAL A 592 15.41 -7.97 -7.75
N ILE A 593 14.72 -7.45 -6.75
CA ILE A 593 13.40 -6.82 -6.87
C ILE A 593 13.55 -5.39 -7.37
N LYS A 594 14.45 -4.62 -6.75
CA LYS A 594 14.68 -3.21 -7.08
C LYS A 594 15.14 -3.00 -8.54
N ASN A 595 15.95 -3.93 -9.06
CA ASN A 595 16.50 -3.82 -10.41
C ASN A 595 15.60 -4.43 -11.49
N ASP A 596 14.43 -4.95 -11.13
CA ASP A 596 13.47 -5.43 -12.10
C ASP A 596 12.98 -4.26 -12.99
N PRO A 597 12.96 -4.41 -14.33
CA PRO A 597 12.54 -3.34 -15.23
C PRO A 597 11.11 -2.83 -14.97
N GLY A 598 10.19 -3.70 -14.57
CA GLY A 598 8.80 -3.33 -14.23
C GLY A 598 8.72 -2.49 -12.96
N ILE A 599 9.49 -2.86 -11.93
CA ILE A 599 9.61 -2.06 -10.70
C ILE A 599 10.25 -0.70 -10.99
N GLN A 600 11.32 -0.65 -11.77
CA GLN A 600 11.96 0.63 -12.14
C GLN A 600 11.04 1.55 -12.95
N ALA A 601 10.22 0.99 -13.85
CA ALA A 601 9.23 1.76 -14.57
C ALA A 601 8.19 2.39 -13.62
N LEU A 602 7.70 1.63 -12.63
CA LEU A 602 6.81 2.14 -11.59
C LEU A 602 7.49 3.21 -10.71
N GLN A 603 8.77 3.04 -10.35
CA GLN A 603 9.54 4.05 -9.61
C GLN A 603 9.63 5.37 -10.38
N ASN A 604 9.93 5.31 -11.68
CA ASN A 604 9.99 6.49 -12.53
C ASN A 604 8.62 7.17 -12.64
N GLU A 605 7.54 6.40 -12.79
CA GLU A 605 6.18 6.94 -12.81
C GLU A 605 5.79 7.59 -11.47
N THR A 606 6.09 6.94 -10.35
CA THR A 606 5.84 7.51 -9.01
C THR A 606 6.66 8.79 -8.80
N ALA A 607 7.89 8.86 -9.30
CA ALA A 607 8.74 10.06 -9.22
C ALA A 607 8.19 11.21 -10.08
N ASP A 608 7.66 10.93 -11.28
CA ASP A 608 6.97 11.93 -12.11
C ASP A 608 5.69 12.46 -11.41
N LEU A 609 4.89 11.58 -10.81
CA LEU A 609 3.73 11.98 -10.01
C LEU A 609 4.12 12.84 -8.80
N LEU A 610 5.24 12.55 -8.15
CA LEU A 610 5.77 13.39 -7.08
C LEU A 610 6.07 14.81 -7.58
N GLN A 611 6.77 14.94 -8.70
CA GLN A 611 7.09 16.24 -9.29
C GLN A 611 5.82 17.02 -9.66
N LYS A 612 4.81 16.34 -10.23
CA LYS A 612 3.51 16.96 -10.55
C LYS A 612 2.76 17.42 -9.31
N LEU A 613 2.76 16.63 -8.23
CA LEU A 613 2.15 17.02 -6.96
C LEU A 613 2.88 18.21 -6.32
N GLU A 614 4.22 18.24 -6.36
CA GLU A 614 5.03 19.35 -5.85
C GLU A 614 4.80 20.65 -6.65
N ALA A 615 4.67 20.54 -7.98
CA ALA A 615 4.32 21.66 -8.83
C ALA A 615 2.90 22.19 -8.53
N LEU A 616 1.91 21.30 -8.41
CA LEU A 616 0.54 21.67 -8.04
C LEU A 616 0.48 22.31 -6.64
N HIS A 617 1.24 21.80 -5.69
CA HIS A 617 1.34 22.37 -4.34
C HIS A 617 1.91 23.79 -4.35
N THR A 618 2.92 24.04 -5.19
CA THR A 618 3.48 25.39 -5.39
C THR A 618 2.43 26.34 -5.99
N GLN A 619 1.65 25.87 -6.97
CA GLN A 619 0.55 26.64 -7.57
C GLN A 619 -0.56 26.94 -6.56
N VAL A 620 -0.94 25.97 -5.72
CA VAL A 620 -1.92 26.15 -4.63
C VAL A 620 -1.46 27.23 -3.66
N ARG A 621 -0.20 27.21 -3.22
CA ARG A 621 0.35 28.23 -2.32
C ARG A 621 0.35 29.63 -2.93
N SER A 622 0.76 29.72 -4.20
CA SER A 622 0.76 30.99 -4.94
C SER A 622 -0.66 31.56 -5.05
N ASN A 623 -1.65 30.75 -5.45
CA ASN A 623 -3.03 31.20 -5.60
C ASN A 623 -3.73 31.46 -4.26
N SER A 624 -3.38 30.72 -3.21
CA SER A 624 -3.84 30.99 -1.84
C SER A 624 -3.39 32.39 -1.38
N ALA A 625 -2.12 32.75 -1.62
CA ALA A 625 -1.61 34.09 -1.31
C ALA A 625 -2.35 35.20 -2.10
N ILE A 626 -2.64 34.97 -3.39
CA ILE A 626 -3.44 35.89 -4.21
C ILE A 626 -4.86 36.03 -3.66
N ALA A 627 -5.53 34.92 -3.33
CA ALA A 627 -6.87 34.92 -2.74
C ALA A 627 -6.91 35.68 -1.41
N GLN A 628 -5.88 35.52 -0.58
CA GLN A 628 -5.75 36.23 0.70
C GLN A 628 -5.55 37.73 0.49
N GLN A 629 -4.68 38.14 -0.45
CA GLN A 629 -4.48 39.54 -0.81
C GLN A 629 -5.76 40.18 -1.37
N GLN A 630 -6.47 39.51 -2.27
CA GLN A 630 -7.72 40.00 -2.84
C GLN A 630 -8.83 40.09 -1.78
N SER A 631 -8.91 39.13 -0.87
CA SER A 631 -9.86 39.15 0.25
C SER A 631 -9.61 40.37 1.15
N ALA A 632 -8.34 40.64 1.50
CA ALA A 632 -7.96 41.79 2.30
C ALA A 632 -8.21 43.12 1.57
N LEU A 633 -7.96 43.18 0.26
CA LEU A 633 -8.25 44.35 -0.57
C LEU A 633 -9.76 44.64 -0.60
N ALA A 634 -10.60 43.62 -0.80
CA ALA A 634 -12.05 43.78 -0.77
C ALA A 634 -12.53 44.32 0.59
N ASP A 635 -12.04 43.76 1.70
CA ASP A 635 -12.39 44.26 3.04
C ASP A 635 -11.94 45.70 3.27
N SER A 636 -10.73 46.07 2.82
CA SER A 636 -10.25 47.44 2.88
C SER A 636 -11.11 48.41 2.07
N LEU A 637 -11.54 48.02 0.86
CA LEU A 637 -12.40 48.83 0.00
C LEU A 637 -13.80 49.00 0.61
N LYS A 638 -14.35 47.94 1.20
CA LYS A 638 -15.62 48.00 1.95
C LYS A 638 -15.51 48.97 3.13
N LEU A 639 -14.46 48.87 3.94
CA LEU A 639 -14.25 49.76 5.10
C LEU A 639 -14.08 51.22 4.67
N GLU A 640 -13.39 51.47 3.57
CA GLU A 640 -13.31 52.81 2.98
C GLU A 640 -14.70 53.30 2.52
N GLY A 641 -15.51 52.42 1.91
CA GLY A 641 -16.91 52.69 1.59
C GLY A 641 -17.75 53.06 2.82
N ASP A 642 -17.62 52.30 3.91
CA ASP A 642 -18.26 52.57 5.20
C ASP A 642 -17.83 53.94 5.76
N ARG A 643 -16.54 54.27 5.68
CA ARG A 643 -15.99 55.55 6.14
C ARG A 643 -16.55 56.73 5.34
N ARG A 644 -16.60 56.63 4.01
CA ARG A 644 -17.19 57.67 3.15
C ARG A 644 -18.69 57.84 3.40
N TYR A 645 -19.40 56.77 3.71
CA TYR A 645 -20.80 56.84 4.11
C TYR A 645 -20.98 57.66 5.40
N GLN A 646 -20.15 57.42 6.41
CA GLN A 646 -20.17 58.21 7.65
C GLN A 646 -19.80 59.68 7.44
N GLU A 647 -18.82 59.96 6.57
CA GLU A 647 -18.49 61.33 6.15
C GLU A 647 -19.68 62.02 5.47
N ALA A 648 -20.43 61.31 4.62
CA ALA A 648 -21.64 61.83 3.98
C ALA A 648 -22.73 62.16 5.00
N GLN A 649 -22.96 61.29 5.99
CA GLN A 649 -23.89 61.56 7.10
C GLN A 649 -23.48 62.79 7.91
N THR A 650 -22.18 62.95 8.16
CA THR A 650 -21.66 64.11 8.90
C THR A 650 -21.81 65.40 8.10
N ALA A 651 -21.52 65.37 6.79
CA ALA A 651 -21.73 66.52 5.91
C ALA A 651 -23.21 66.92 5.83
N LEU A 652 -24.13 65.95 5.78
CA LEU A 652 -25.56 66.20 5.82
C LEU A 652 -25.99 66.88 7.13
N LYS A 653 -25.52 66.41 8.28
CA LYS A 653 -25.78 67.04 9.59
C LYS A 653 -25.29 68.49 9.64
N ASN A 654 -24.22 68.80 8.91
CA ASN A 654 -23.68 70.15 8.79
C ASN A 654 -24.32 70.98 7.67
N LEU A 655 -25.40 70.48 7.03
CA LEU A 655 -26.10 71.11 5.90
C LEU A 655 -25.20 71.41 4.68
N ASN A 656 -24.09 70.66 4.53
CA ASN A 656 -23.23 70.74 3.36
C ASN A 656 -23.64 69.65 2.35
N PHE A 657 -24.67 69.95 1.56
CA PHE A 657 -25.32 69.00 0.66
C PHE A 657 -24.42 68.53 -0.48
N ASP A 658 -23.58 69.42 -1.04
CA ASP A 658 -22.66 69.06 -2.11
C ASP A 658 -21.58 68.09 -1.63
N LEU A 659 -21.00 68.35 -0.45
CA LEU A 659 -20.05 67.42 0.16
C LEU A 659 -20.74 66.10 0.54
N ALA A 660 -21.97 66.15 1.05
CA ALA A 660 -22.74 64.94 1.38
C ALA A 660 -22.95 64.07 0.14
N ARG A 661 -23.38 64.65 -1.00
CA ARG A 661 -23.54 63.97 -2.29
C ARG A 661 -22.22 63.39 -2.79
N GLN A 662 -21.15 64.18 -2.76
CA GLN A 662 -19.82 63.75 -3.21
C GLN A 662 -19.30 62.56 -2.38
N ARG A 663 -19.40 62.62 -1.05
CA ARG A 663 -18.98 61.52 -0.16
C ARG A 663 -19.86 60.29 -0.33
N LEU A 664 -21.16 60.47 -0.55
CA LEU A 664 -22.08 59.37 -0.82
C LEU A 664 -21.75 58.64 -2.12
N GLN A 665 -21.43 59.39 -3.18
CA GLN A 665 -20.97 58.82 -4.45
C GLN A 665 -19.65 58.05 -4.27
N GLN A 666 -18.67 58.64 -3.58
CA GLN A 666 -17.40 57.97 -3.28
C GLN A 666 -17.60 56.70 -2.45
N SER A 667 -18.58 56.68 -1.55
CA SER A 667 -18.96 55.47 -0.81
C SER A 667 -19.45 54.37 -1.75
N GLY A 668 -20.34 54.70 -2.69
CA GLY A 668 -20.81 53.79 -3.74
C GLY A 668 -19.69 53.22 -4.59
N GLU A 669 -18.80 54.08 -5.11
CA GLU A 669 -17.64 53.68 -5.90
C GLU A 669 -16.73 52.70 -5.15
N ARG A 670 -16.55 52.87 -3.83
CA ARG A 670 -15.71 52.00 -3.00
C ARG A 670 -16.37 50.65 -2.69
N TYR A 671 -17.68 50.64 -2.44
CA TYR A 671 -18.41 49.37 -2.35
C TYR A 671 -18.41 48.61 -3.68
N ASP A 672 -18.56 49.30 -4.82
CA ASP A 672 -18.51 48.67 -6.14
C ASP A 672 -17.11 48.13 -6.47
N ALA A 673 -16.05 48.87 -6.10
CA ALA A 673 -14.69 48.37 -6.19
C ALA A 673 -14.46 47.13 -5.31
N SER A 674 -15.04 47.09 -4.10
CA SER A 674 -15.03 45.88 -3.26
C SER A 674 -15.75 44.72 -3.95
N LEU A 675 -16.92 44.96 -4.52
CA LEU A 675 -17.74 43.95 -5.22
C LEU A 675 -17.07 43.41 -6.50
N ALA A 676 -16.22 44.22 -7.16
CA ALA A 676 -15.44 43.80 -8.31
C ALA A 676 -14.28 42.84 -7.95
N VAL A 677 -13.79 42.92 -6.72
CA VAL A 677 -12.74 42.01 -6.18
C VAL A 677 -13.37 40.79 -5.51
N GLN A 678 -14.43 41.00 -4.72
CA GLN A 678 -15.19 39.97 -4.01
C GLN A 678 -16.68 40.25 -4.17
N ASP A 679 -17.35 39.48 -5.02
CA ASP A 679 -18.80 39.56 -5.14
C ASP A 679 -19.46 39.07 -3.84
N SER A 680 -20.53 39.76 -3.42
CA SER A 680 -21.31 39.42 -2.23
C SER A 680 -22.70 40.00 -2.34
N GLN A 681 -23.71 39.14 -2.23
CA GLN A 681 -25.10 39.58 -2.25
C GLN A 681 -25.45 40.38 -1.00
N GLU A 682 -24.86 40.05 0.15
CA GLU A 682 -25.03 40.78 1.40
C GLU A 682 -24.52 42.22 1.27
N LEU A 683 -23.34 42.41 0.69
CA LEU A 683 -22.78 43.74 0.48
C LEU A 683 -23.61 44.55 -0.53
N ARG A 684 -24.12 43.93 -1.60
CA ARG A 684 -25.03 44.59 -2.56
C ARG A 684 -26.28 45.11 -1.86
N ASN A 685 -26.92 44.28 -1.06
CA ASN A 685 -28.13 44.66 -0.31
C ASN A 685 -27.84 45.79 0.69
N LEU A 686 -26.73 45.69 1.43
CA LEU A 686 -26.32 46.71 2.41
C LEU A 686 -26.03 48.05 1.74
N ARG A 687 -25.26 48.04 0.64
CA ARG A 687 -24.94 49.21 -0.18
C ARG A 687 -26.22 49.88 -0.64
N ASP A 688 -27.12 49.14 -1.29
CA ASP A 688 -28.32 49.71 -1.89
C ASP A 688 -29.25 50.29 -0.82
N GLN A 689 -29.45 49.59 0.29
CA GLN A 689 -30.23 50.10 1.41
C GLN A 689 -29.65 51.41 1.97
N ARG A 690 -28.34 51.44 2.25
CA ARG A 690 -27.68 52.61 2.86
C ARG A 690 -27.62 53.81 1.93
N LEU A 691 -27.19 53.61 0.69
CA LEU A 691 -26.97 54.71 -0.23
C LEU A 691 -28.28 55.31 -0.73
N LEU A 692 -29.29 54.50 -1.03
CA LEU A 692 -30.59 55.01 -1.46
C LEU A 692 -31.32 55.75 -0.32
N SER A 693 -31.27 55.22 0.90
CA SER A 693 -31.87 55.89 2.06
C SER A 693 -31.22 57.24 2.36
N LEU A 694 -29.89 57.30 2.38
CA LEU A 694 -29.18 58.56 2.63
C LEU A 694 -29.30 59.55 1.47
N ALA A 695 -29.34 59.09 0.21
CA ALA A 695 -29.60 59.96 -0.93
C ALA A 695 -30.98 60.62 -0.82
N ALA A 696 -32.02 59.84 -0.47
CA ALA A 696 -33.36 60.37 -0.25
C ALA A 696 -33.41 61.36 0.92
N GLU A 697 -32.65 61.10 1.99
CA GLU A 697 -32.55 62.00 3.15
C GLU A 697 -31.85 63.32 2.79
N ILE A 698 -30.75 63.28 2.02
CA ILE A 698 -30.06 64.48 1.51
C ILE A 698 -31.01 65.33 0.67
N SER A 699 -31.66 64.73 -0.35
CA SER A 699 -32.59 65.45 -1.24
C SER A 699 -33.79 66.03 -0.49
N LYS A 700 -34.27 65.34 0.55
CA LYS A 700 -35.33 65.86 1.41
C LYS A 700 -34.86 67.10 2.17
N ILE A 701 -33.82 66.98 3.00
CA ILE A 701 -33.35 68.07 3.90
C ILE A 701 -32.87 69.29 3.10
N GLU A 702 -32.23 69.10 1.95
CA GLU A 702 -31.84 70.20 1.08
C GLU A 702 -33.07 70.95 0.54
N ASN A 703 -34.09 70.22 0.09
CA ASN A 703 -35.33 70.82 -0.39
C ASN A 703 -36.07 71.58 0.72
N GLU A 704 -36.08 71.08 1.96
CA GLU A 704 -36.63 71.82 3.11
C GLU A 704 -35.93 73.18 3.30
N THR A 705 -34.61 73.22 3.09
CA THR A 705 -33.81 74.44 3.17
C THR A 705 -34.12 75.38 2.00
N VAL A 706 -34.23 74.84 0.78
CA VAL A 706 -34.59 75.60 -0.44
C VAL A 706 -35.97 76.23 -0.33
N VAL A 707 -36.99 75.48 0.09
CA VAL A 707 -38.36 75.99 0.30
C VAL A 707 -38.35 77.16 1.27
N ARG A 708 -37.62 77.04 2.39
CA ARG A 708 -37.48 78.11 3.39
C ARG A 708 -36.78 79.36 2.82
N ASP A 709 -35.69 79.18 2.09
CA ASP A 709 -34.94 80.29 1.47
C ASP A 709 -35.78 81.01 0.41
N VAL A 710 -36.48 80.26 -0.44
CA VAL A 710 -37.37 80.80 -1.48
C VAL A 710 -38.52 81.58 -0.85
N ARG A 711 -39.13 81.06 0.22
CA ARG A 711 -40.17 81.78 0.97
C ARG A 711 -39.67 83.11 1.54
N ARG A 712 -38.47 83.12 2.11
CA ARG A 712 -37.83 84.36 2.60
C ARG A 712 -37.66 85.37 1.46
N LEU A 713 -37.12 84.94 0.31
CA LEU A 713 -36.90 85.79 -0.86
C LEU A 713 -38.21 86.32 -1.46
N ILE A 714 -39.26 85.50 -1.56
CA ILE A 714 -40.60 85.95 -1.98
C ILE A 714 -41.12 87.04 -1.05
N THR A 715 -40.96 86.85 0.26
CA THR A 715 -41.43 87.82 1.27
C THR A 715 -40.68 89.15 1.17
N GLU A 716 -39.37 89.11 0.99
CA GLU A 716 -38.52 90.28 0.77
C GLU A 716 -38.88 91.00 -0.54
N ALA A 717 -39.12 90.26 -1.61
CA ALA A 717 -39.55 90.82 -2.89
C ALA A 717 -40.93 91.48 -2.82
N LYS A 718 -41.90 90.84 -2.15
CA LYS A 718 -43.23 91.43 -1.89
C LYS A 718 -43.10 92.76 -1.14
N LYS A 719 -42.24 92.81 -0.11
CA LYS A 719 -41.98 94.05 0.65
C LYS A 719 -41.40 95.15 -0.25
N ALA A 720 -40.41 94.82 -1.08
CA ALA A 720 -39.82 95.75 -2.04
C ALA A 720 -40.85 96.29 -3.05
N TYR A 721 -41.68 95.39 -3.60
CA TYR A 721 -42.77 95.71 -4.52
C TYR A 721 -43.78 96.69 -3.89
N PHE A 722 -44.25 96.43 -2.67
CA PHE A 722 -45.18 97.32 -1.97
C PHE A 722 -44.57 98.67 -1.55
N SER A 723 -43.25 98.76 -1.40
CA SER A 723 -42.55 100.03 -1.19
C SER A 723 -42.27 100.80 -2.50
N GLY A 724 -42.64 100.24 -3.66
CA GLY A 724 -42.46 100.86 -4.97
C GLY A 724 -41.06 100.70 -5.59
N ASP A 725 -40.19 99.89 -4.97
CA ASP A 725 -38.85 99.51 -5.42
C ASP A 725 -38.93 98.21 -6.24
N PHE A 726 -39.36 98.36 -7.49
CA PHE A 726 -39.64 97.24 -8.38
C PHE A 726 -38.37 96.56 -8.92
N THR A 727 -37.24 97.29 -9.01
CA THR A 727 -35.95 96.71 -9.42
C THR A 727 -35.46 95.72 -8.37
N LYS A 728 -35.47 96.11 -7.10
CA LYS A 728 -35.09 95.21 -6.01
C LYS A 728 -36.03 94.01 -5.89
N ALA A 729 -37.32 94.20 -6.17
CA ALA A 729 -38.30 93.11 -6.20
C ALA A 729 -37.96 92.09 -7.31
N GLU A 730 -37.65 92.54 -8.53
CA GLU A 730 -37.26 91.67 -9.64
C GLU A 730 -35.99 90.85 -9.33
N ASP A 731 -34.92 91.52 -8.89
CA ASP A 731 -33.64 90.86 -8.58
C ASP A 731 -33.80 89.78 -7.50
N THR A 732 -34.59 90.08 -6.45
CA THR A 732 -34.84 89.15 -5.34
C THR A 732 -35.66 87.93 -5.82
N LEU A 733 -36.60 88.10 -6.76
CA LEU A 733 -37.39 87.01 -7.33
C LEU A 733 -36.58 86.14 -8.29
N LEU A 734 -35.65 86.71 -9.06
CA LEU A 734 -34.71 85.95 -9.87
C LEU A 734 -33.78 85.08 -9.00
N GLN A 735 -33.34 85.60 -7.85
CA GLN A 735 -32.60 84.79 -6.86
C GLN A 735 -33.46 83.66 -6.31
N ALA A 736 -34.74 83.91 -6.01
CA ALA A 736 -35.67 82.88 -5.56
C ALA A 736 -35.88 81.78 -6.61
N GLN A 737 -36.03 82.16 -7.88
CA GLN A 737 -36.16 81.21 -8.99
C GLN A 737 -34.92 80.32 -9.13
N ASN A 738 -33.73 80.91 -9.05
CA ASN A 738 -32.47 80.17 -9.12
C ASN A 738 -32.30 79.22 -7.91
N ARG A 739 -32.69 79.67 -6.71
CA ARG A 739 -32.63 78.83 -5.51
C ARG A 739 -33.59 77.64 -5.60
N TRP A 740 -34.82 77.84 -6.09
CA TRP A 740 -35.79 76.78 -6.29
C TRP A 740 -35.29 75.67 -7.23
N LYS A 741 -34.64 76.06 -8.33
CA LYS A 741 -34.08 75.14 -9.34
C LYS A 741 -32.97 74.22 -8.84
N THR A 742 -32.45 74.43 -7.62
CA THR A 742 -31.41 73.56 -7.04
C THR A 742 -31.93 72.17 -6.65
N THR A 743 -33.22 72.04 -6.34
CA THR A 743 -33.84 70.78 -5.90
C THR A 743 -35.11 70.40 -6.67
N ASN A 744 -35.65 71.35 -7.46
CA ASN A 744 -36.90 71.21 -8.20
C ASN A 744 -36.68 71.51 -9.69
N VAL A 745 -37.36 70.75 -10.56
CA VAL A 745 -37.19 70.87 -12.03
C VAL A 745 -38.09 71.96 -12.61
N ASP A 746 -39.30 72.10 -12.09
CA ASP A 746 -40.29 73.08 -12.55
C ASP A 746 -40.14 74.44 -11.87
N ASP A 747 -40.51 75.53 -12.56
CA ASP A 747 -40.52 76.88 -11.98
C ASP A 747 -41.56 77.00 -10.86
N GLU A 748 -41.21 77.71 -9.77
CA GLU A 748 -42.12 77.96 -8.65
C GLU A 748 -43.22 78.96 -9.06
N PRO A 749 -44.50 78.54 -9.11
CA PRO A 749 -45.57 79.37 -9.68
C PRO A 749 -45.77 80.72 -8.97
N GLU A 750 -45.50 80.79 -7.66
CA GLU A 750 -45.61 82.04 -6.91
C GLU A 750 -44.49 83.02 -7.30
N VAL A 751 -43.25 82.54 -7.46
CA VAL A 751 -42.14 83.39 -7.92
C VAL A 751 -42.42 83.94 -9.31
N ALA A 752 -42.89 83.09 -10.23
CA ALA A 752 -43.21 83.49 -11.60
C ALA A 752 -44.29 84.59 -11.63
N TYR A 753 -45.35 84.45 -10.82
CA TYR A 753 -46.43 85.44 -10.71
C TYR A 753 -45.91 86.82 -10.27
N TRP A 754 -45.13 86.87 -9.18
CA TRP A 754 -44.60 88.15 -8.67
C TRP A 754 -43.56 88.76 -9.61
N LEU A 755 -42.80 87.94 -10.34
CA LEU A 755 -41.81 88.41 -11.30
C LEU A 755 -42.49 89.12 -12.47
N THR A 756 -43.61 88.58 -12.96
CA THR A 756 -44.43 89.26 -13.99
C THR A 756 -44.92 90.62 -13.49
N LEU A 757 -45.46 90.70 -12.27
CA LEU A 757 -45.95 91.96 -11.70
C LEU A 757 -44.84 93.02 -11.55
N ALA A 758 -43.68 92.63 -11.02
CA ALA A 758 -42.54 93.54 -10.86
C ALA A 758 -42.05 94.10 -12.21
N ARG A 759 -41.95 93.24 -13.24
CA ARG A 759 -41.57 93.63 -14.60
C ARG A 759 -42.57 94.56 -15.25
N SER A 760 -43.88 94.28 -15.11
CA SER A 760 -44.93 95.15 -15.62
C SER A 760 -44.87 96.53 -14.97
N ALA A 761 -44.66 96.61 -13.65
CA ALA A 761 -44.56 97.88 -12.94
C ALA A 761 -43.29 98.68 -13.30
N LEU A 762 -42.15 98.00 -13.51
CA LEU A 762 -40.90 98.61 -13.99
C LEU A 762 -41.10 99.29 -15.34
N SER A 763 -41.70 98.57 -16.30
CA SER A 763 -41.96 99.08 -17.66
C SER A 763 -42.70 100.42 -17.67
N ILE A 764 -43.63 100.62 -16.75
CA ILE A 764 -44.50 101.82 -16.68
C ILE A 764 -43.82 103.02 -16.04
N LYS A 765 -42.82 102.81 -15.16
CA LYS A 765 -42.04 103.91 -14.56
C LYS A 765 -40.91 104.41 -15.47
N THR A 766 -40.52 103.65 -16.48
CA THR A 766 -39.44 104.00 -17.41
C THR A 766 -39.79 105.24 -18.24
N GLY A 767 -38.88 106.23 -18.32
CA GLY A 767 -39.02 107.42 -19.17
C GLY A 767 -39.47 108.72 -18.48
N ARG A 768 -39.83 108.68 -17.18
CA ARG A 768 -40.27 109.88 -16.43
C ARG A 768 -39.17 110.71 -15.79
N THR A 769 -38.03 110.09 -15.51
CA THR A 769 -36.81 110.75 -15.04
C THR A 769 -35.68 110.43 -16.01
N ILE A 770 -34.78 111.38 -16.26
CA ILE A 770 -33.59 111.10 -17.08
C ILE A 770 -32.59 110.36 -16.19
N PRO A 771 -32.25 109.09 -16.48
CA PRO A 771 -31.24 108.38 -15.69
C PRO A 771 -29.89 109.09 -15.83
N VAL A 772 -29.12 109.20 -14.74
CA VAL A 772 -27.75 109.75 -14.75
C VAL A 772 -26.82 109.02 -15.73
N THR A 773 -27.19 107.78 -16.08
CA THR A 773 -26.50 106.89 -17.02
C THR A 773 -26.94 107.06 -18.47
N ALA A 774 -27.94 107.91 -18.76
CA ALA A 774 -28.39 108.14 -20.14
C ALA A 774 -27.33 108.95 -20.91
N PRO A 775 -27.00 108.59 -22.17
CA PRO A 775 -25.94 109.25 -22.94
C PRO A 775 -26.11 110.77 -23.11
N LEU A 776 -27.36 111.24 -23.11
CA LEU A 776 -27.73 112.66 -23.26
C LEU A 776 -28.10 113.31 -21.91
N TYR A 777 -27.81 112.66 -20.78
CA TYR A 777 -28.12 113.20 -19.45
C TYR A 777 -27.48 114.58 -19.20
N PRO A 778 -26.19 114.82 -19.51
CA PRO A 778 -25.57 116.14 -19.29
C PRO A 778 -26.26 117.25 -20.10
N GLU A 779 -26.57 117.00 -21.36
CA GLU A 779 -27.19 117.97 -22.27
C GLU A 779 -28.64 118.26 -21.85
N MET A 780 -29.44 117.21 -21.59
CA MET A 780 -30.85 117.37 -21.25
C MET A 780 -31.06 117.93 -19.84
N SER A 781 -30.21 117.57 -18.87
CA SER A 781 -30.24 118.16 -17.53
C SER A 781 -29.82 119.64 -17.54
N GLN A 782 -28.87 120.04 -18.40
CA GLN A 782 -28.54 121.45 -18.62
C GLN A 782 -29.71 122.22 -19.25
N LEU A 783 -30.40 121.63 -20.24
CA LEU A 783 -31.59 122.23 -20.85
C LEU A 783 -32.73 122.41 -19.83
N LEU A 784 -33.01 121.41 -18.99
CA LEU A 784 -33.97 121.51 -17.90
C LEU A 784 -33.58 122.60 -16.88
N SER A 785 -32.32 122.62 -16.47
CA SER A 785 -31.80 123.64 -15.54
C SER A 785 -31.85 125.06 -16.14
N ALA A 786 -31.66 125.19 -17.45
CA ALA A 786 -31.82 126.46 -18.16
C ALA A 786 -33.30 126.87 -18.27
N ALA A 787 -34.19 125.92 -18.56
CA ALA A 787 -35.64 126.15 -18.57
C ALA A 787 -36.14 126.61 -17.20
N GLN A 788 -35.72 125.96 -16.12
CA GLN A 788 -36.04 126.34 -14.74
C GLN A 788 -35.56 127.75 -14.41
N ARG A 789 -34.32 128.11 -14.79
CA ARG A 789 -33.80 129.47 -14.58
C ARG A 789 -34.61 130.52 -15.35
N ALA A 790 -34.94 130.26 -16.61
CA ALA A 790 -35.77 131.15 -17.42
C ALA A 790 -37.18 131.28 -16.82
N PHE A 791 -37.77 130.19 -16.34
CA PHE A 791 -39.04 130.17 -15.64
C PHE A 791 -39.03 131.04 -14.37
N GLU A 792 -38.04 130.88 -13.48
CA GLU A 792 -37.94 131.69 -12.25
C GLU A 792 -37.70 133.18 -12.56
N ASN A 793 -36.89 133.48 -13.58
CA ASN A 793 -36.70 134.86 -14.06
C ASN A 793 -38.02 135.46 -14.58
N GLY A 794 -38.76 134.70 -15.40
CA GLY A 794 -40.07 135.11 -15.92
C GLY A 794 -41.06 135.37 -14.79
N LYS A 795 -41.12 134.49 -13.79
CA LYS A 795 -41.94 134.64 -12.59
C LYS A 795 -41.57 135.89 -11.78
N ALA A 796 -40.29 136.15 -11.56
CA ALA A 796 -39.82 137.34 -10.85
C ALA A 796 -40.18 138.64 -11.60
N LEU A 797 -40.03 138.66 -12.92
CA LEU A 797 -40.41 139.79 -13.77
C LEU A 797 -41.94 140.03 -13.78
N LEU A 798 -42.72 138.95 -13.80
CA LEU A 798 -44.18 139.01 -13.71
C LEU A 798 -44.63 139.62 -12.38
N ALA A 799 -43.98 139.23 -11.27
CA ALA A 799 -44.20 139.80 -9.95
C ALA A 799 -43.81 141.30 -9.88
N ALA A 800 -42.77 141.70 -10.62
CA ALA A 800 -42.35 143.10 -10.79
C ALA A 800 -43.22 143.91 -11.78
N LYS A 801 -44.36 143.35 -12.23
CA LYS A 801 -45.31 143.93 -13.21
C LYS A 801 -44.73 144.18 -14.61
N LYS A 802 -43.60 143.55 -14.95
CA LYS A 802 -42.97 143.64 -16.27
C LYS A 802 -43.43 142.50 -17.18
N ARG A 803 -44.70 142.56 -17.59
CA ARG A 803 -45.39 141.43 -18.26
C ARG A 803 -44.73 141.00 -19.57
N THR A 804 -44.29 141.94 -20.42
CA THR A 804 -43.69 141.61 -21.72
C THR A 804 -42.34 140.88 -21.55
N GLU A 805 -41.47 141.38 -20.67
CA GLU A 805 -40.18 140.76 -20.34
C GLU A 805 -40.37 139.38 -19.68
N ALA A 806 -41.40 139.22 -18.86
CA ALA A 806 -41.76 137.94 -18.25
C ALA A 806 -42.20 136.90 -19.29
N LEU A 807 -43.01 137.31 -20.28
CA LEU A 807 -43.47 136.42 -21.36
C LEU A 807 -42.30 135.95 -22.23
N GLU A 808 -41.34 136.82 -22.54
CA GLU A 808 -40.12 136.43 -23.27
C GLU A 808 -39.32 135.36 -22.52
N GLN A 809 -39.15 135.50 -21.20
CA GLN A 809 -38.48 134.49 -20.38
C GLN A 809 -39.26 133.17 -20.31
N PHE A 810 -40.59 133.21 -20.27
CA PHE A 810 -41.41 132.00 -20.34
C PHE A 810 -41.37 131.32 -21.71
N ASP A 811 -41.26 132.06 -22.81
CA ASP A 811 -41.06 131.49 -24.15
C ASP A 811 -39.68 130.82 -24.28
N ILE A 812 -38.64 131.40 -23.67
CA ILE A 812 -37.32 130.75 -23.55
C ILE A 812 -37.44 129.43 -22.78
N ALA A 813 -38.14 129.45 -21.64
CA ALA A 813 -38.37 128.24 -20.84
C ALA A 813 -39.13 127.17 -21.64
N ARG A 814 -40.21 127.53 -22.35
CA ARG A 814 -40.99 126.61 -23.20
C ARG A 814 -40.19 125.98 -24.31
N LYS A 815 -39.35 126.76 -25.03
CA LYS A 815 -38.47 126.19 -26.08
C LYS A 815 -37.53 125.13 -25.51
N LYS A 816 -36.95 125.41 -24.34
CA LYS A 816 -36.03 124.48 -23.67
C LYS A 816 -36.74 123.23 -23.14
N ILE A 817 -37.96 123.38 -22.62
CA ILE A 817 -38.83 122.26 -22.24
C ILE A 817 -39.14 121.38 -23.46
N GLN A 818 -39.51 121.96 -24.60
CA GLN A 818 -39.80 121.21 -25.82
C GLN A 818 -38.59 120.43 -26.33
N GLU A 819 -37.39 121.02 -26.31
CA GLU A 819 -36.14 120.33 -26.67
C GLU A 819 -35.93 119.05 -25.81
N VAL A 820 -36.24 119.11 -24.51
CA VAL A 820 -36.16 117.96 -23.61
C VAL A 820 -37.26 116.93 -23.91
N ARG A 821 -38.49 117.39 -24.17
CA ARG A 821 -39.65 116.50 -24.43
C ARG A 821 -39.57 115.76 -25.78
N ILE A 822 -38.76 116.20 -26.74
CA ILE A 822 -38.52 115.44 -27.98
C ILE A 822 -37.85 114.10 -27.68
N LEU A 823 -36.90 114.09 -26.75
CA LEU A 823 -36.10 112.91 -26.41
C LEU A 823 -36.65 112.16 -25.19
N PHE A 824 -37.28 112.88 -24.26
CA PHE A 824 -37.94 112.32 -23.08
C PHE A 824 -39.37 112.86 -22.98
N PRO A 825 -40.32 112.34 -23.78
CA PRO A 825 -41.68 112.87 -23.90
C PRO A 825 -42.46 112.94 -22.59
N LEU A 826 -42.14 112.03 -21.67
CA LEU A 826 -42.80 111.83 -20.38
C LEU A 826 -42.00 112.39 -19.20
N ASN A 827 -40.97 113.20 -19.47
CA ASN A 827 -40.15 113.79 -18.42
C ASN A 827 -41.00 114.65 -17.49
N GLN A 828 -40.98 114.29 -16.20
CA GLN A 828 -41.81 114.92 -15.18
C GLN A 828 -41.43 116.39 -14.97
N GLU A 829 -40.15 116.73 -14.94
CA GLU A 829 -39.68 118.09 -14.67
C GLU A 829 -40.08 119.06 -15.80
N ALA A 830 -39.92 118.61 -17.06
CA ALA A 830 -40.36 119.32 -18.25
C ALA A 830 -41.88 119.54 -18.28
N GLY A 831 -42.68 118.48 -18.02
CA GLY A 831 -44.14 118.55 -18.01
C GLY A 831 -44.69 119.47 -16.93
N LEU A 832 -44.11 119.43 -15.73
CA LEU A 832 -44.50 120.31 -14.62
C LEU A 832 -44.17 121.77 -14.90
N LEU A 833 -42.96 122.06 -15.41
CA LEU A 833 -42.56 123.43 -15.74
C LEU A 833 -43.50 124.05 -16.79
N GLU A 834 -43.92 123.28 -17.79
CA GLU A 834 -44.86 123.74 -18.81
C GLU A 834 -46.23 124.10 -18.20
N LEU A 835 -46.76 123.23 -17.34
CA LEU A 835 -48.02 123.47 -16.63
C LEU A 835 -47.93 124.68 -15.69
N GLN A 836 -46.79 124.87 -15.00
CA GLN A 836 -46.56 126.03 -14.14
C GLN A 836 -46.47 127.34 -14.93
N ILE A 837 -45.84 127.33 -16.11
CA ILE A 837 -45.81 128.48 -17.01
C ILE A 837 -47.23 128.87 -17.42
N ASP A 838 -48.04 127.89 -17.85
CA ASP A 838 -49.43 128.12 -18.25
C ASP A 838 -50.27 128.73 -17.10
N GLN A 839 -50.09 128.22 -15.88
CA GLN A 839 -50.77 128.71 -14.69
C GLN A 839 -50.41 130.16 -14.34
N LEU A 840 -49.15 130.56 -14.53
CA LEU A 840 -48.68 131.91 -14.20
C LEU A 840 -49.05 132.96 -15.25
N ILE A 841 -49.04 132.60 -16.54
CA ILE A 841 -49.36 133.52 -17.64
C ILE A 841 -50.83 133.95 -17.60
N ASP A 842 -51.74 132.99 -17.39
CA ASP A 842 -53.18 133.22 -17.32
C ASP A 842 -53.84 132.26 -16.31
N PRO A 843 -53.91 132.65 -15.03
CA PRO A 843 -54.50 131.83 -13.98
C PRO A 843 -55.99 131.51 -14.22
N ALA A 844 -56.74 132.43 -14.85
CA ALA A 844 -58.17 132.26 -15.08
C ALA A 844 -58.43 131.28 -16.22
N ALA A 845 -57.70 131.40 -17.33
CA ALA A 845 -57.77 130.45 -18.43
C ALA A 845 -57.23 129.07 -18.03
N PHE A 846 -56.16 129.01 -17.22
CA PHE A 846 -55.63 127.75 -16.72
C PHE A 846 -56.65 127.01 -15.85
N ALA A 847 -57.32 127.72 -14.93
CA ALA A 847 -58.36 127.15 -14.08
C ALA A 847 -59.58 126.67 -14.90
N ALA A 848 -60.00 127.42 -15.92
CA ALA A 848 -61.08 127.02 -16.81
C ALA A 848 -60.73 125.77 -17.65
N ASN A 849 -59.49 125.70 -18.15
CA ASN A 849 -59.02 124.63 -19.03
C ASN A 849 -58.47 123.40 -18.29
N PHE A 850 -58.31 123.44 -16.95
CA PHE A 850 -57.80 122.32 -16.16
C PHE A 850 -58.69 121.07 -16.30
N ARG A 851 -60.01 121.28 -16.40
CA ARG A 851 -60.99 120.20 -16.61
C ARG A 851 -60.80 119.52 -17.97
N ASP A 852 -60.50 120.29 -19.01
CA ASP A 852 -60.28 119.76 -20.36
C ASP A 852 -58.94 119.03 -20.48
N ARG A 853 -57.90 119.52 -19.79
CA ARG A 853 -56.62 118.80 -19.67
C ARG A 853 -56.77 117.48 -18.90
N LEU A 854 -57.57 117.48 -17.84
CA LEU A 854 -57.89 116.27 -17.09
C LEU A 854 -58.66 115.24 -17.95
N SER A 855 -59.67 115.68 -18.70
CA SER A 855 -60.44 114.78 -19.57
C SER A 855 -59.57 114.25 -20.73
N ALA A 856 -58.68 115.06 -21.29
CA ALA A 856 -57.71 114.64 -22.29
C ALA A 856 -56.73 113.60 -21.75
N ALA A 857 -56.16 113.82 -20.55
CA ALA A 857 -55.28 112.85 -19.90
C ALA A 857 -56.01 111.54 -19.56
N GLN A 858 -57.30 111.59 -19.19
CA GLN A 858 -58.14 110.41 -19.01
C GLN A 858 -58.45 109.67 -20.32
N ALA A 859 -58.70 110.37 -21.41
CA ALA A 859 -58.89 109.73 -22.72
C ALA A 859 -57.59 109.06 -23.19
N LYS A 860 -56.43 109.69 -22.93
CA LYS A 860 -55.12 109.12 -23.21
C LYS A 860 -54.82 107.86 -22.39
N LEU A 861 -55.35 107.70 -21.17
CA LEU A 861 -55.19 106.46 -20.42
C LEU A 861 -55.64 105.20 -21.19
N ALA A 862 -56.65 105.33 -22.08
CA ALA A 862 -57.14 104.21 -22.88
C ALA A 862 -56.28 103.92 -24.13
N ALA A 863 -55.70 104.96 -24.75
CA ALA A 863 -54.96 104.85 -26.01
C ALA A 863 -53.43 104.74 -25.81
N GLN A 864 -52.89 105.47 -24.85
CA GLN A 864 -51.47 105.57 -24.50
C GLN A 864 -51.34 105.62 -22.97
N PRO A 865 -51.43 104.46 -22.30
CA PRO A 865 -51.64 104.41 -20.85
C PRO A 865 -50.50 105.01 -20.03
N GLN A 866 -49.26 104.88 -20.51
CA GLN A 866 -48.08 105.49 -19.89
C GLN A 866 -48.11 107.02 -19.96
N GLU A 867 -48.47 107.59 -21.11
CA GLU A 867 -48.52 109.04 -21.30
C GLU A 867 -49.68 109.67 -20.54
N GLY A 868 -50.88 109.10 -20.66
CA GLY A 868 -52.06 109.58 -19.94
C GLY A 868 -51.88 109.51 -18.42
N TYR A 869 -51.21 108.47 -17.92
CA TYR A 869 -50.90 108.35 -16.51
C TYR A 869 -49.85 109.36 -16.03
N ALA A 870 -48.79 109.58 -16.81
CA ALA A 870 -47.78 110.61 -16.51
C ALA A 870 -48.42 112.01 -16.44
N GLU A 871 -49.26 112.36 -17.42
CA GLU A 871 -49.96 113.65 -17.45
C GLU A 871 -50.93 113.82 -16.27
N LEU A 872 -51.64 112.76 -15.85
CA LEU A 872 -52.49 112.79 -14.65
C LEU A 872 -51.68 113.04 -13.38
N GLN A 873 -50.51 112.40 -13.25
CA GLN A 873 -49.63 112.63 -12.11
C GLN A 873 -49.07 114.06 -12.10
N ASP A 874 -48.72 114.60 -13.27
CA ASP A 874 -48.21 115.96 -13.38
C ASP A 874 -49.32 116.97 -13.03
N LEU A 875 -50.55 116.78 -13.53
CA LEU A 875 -51.73 117.56 -13.13
C LEU A 875 -52.02 117.49 -11.62
N TYR A 876 -51.86 116.32 -11.00
CA TYR A 876 -52.05 116.14 -9.56
C TYR A 876 -50.98 116.86 -8.75
N THR A 877 -49.75 116.91 -9.24
CA THR A 877 -48.66 117.67 -8.61
C THR A 877 -48.96 119.18 -8.65
N ILE A 878 -49.57 119.68 -9.72
CA ILE A 878 -49.95 121.10 -9.86
C ILE A 878 -51.16 121.47 -8.98
N ASN A 879 -52.19 120.62 -8.92
CA ASN A 879 -53.36 120.83 -8.06
C ASN A 879 -53.80 119.54 -7.34
N PRO A 880 -53.22 119.24 -6.17
CA PRO A 880 -53.52 118.02 -5.43
C PRO A 880 -54.96 117.94 -4.90
N ASN A 881 -55.62 119.10 -4.72
CA ASN A 881 -56.94 119.21 -4.13
C ASN A 881 -58.07 119.21 -5.16
N TYR A 882 -57.76 119.01 -6.45
CA TYR A 882 -58.79 118.97 -7.50
C TYR A 882 -59.76 117.78 -7.28
N PRO A 883 -61.09 118.03 -7.19
CA PRO A 883 -62.06 116.98 -6.89
C PRO A 883 -62.00 115.80 -7.88
N GLY A 884 -61.87 114.59 -7.36
CA GLY A 884 -61.89 113.34 -8.15
C GLY A 884 -60.55 112.93 -8.80
N LEU A 885 -59.55 113.82 -8.92
CA LEU A 885 -58.26 113.51 -9.57
C LEU A 885 -57.51 112.37 -8.87
N LYS A 886 -57.42 112.41 -7.53
CA LYS A 886 -56.79 111.34 -6.75
C LYS A 886 -57.42 109.96 -7.02
N ALA A 887 -58.76 109.88 -7.05
CA ALA A 887 -59.47 108.63 -7.31
C ALA A 887 -59.27 108.12 -8.75
N ILE A 888 -59.04 109.03 -9.71
CA ILE A 888 -58.73 108.67 -11.11
C ILE A 888 -57.33 108.08 -11.20
N ILE A 889 -56.34 108.69 -10.53
CA ILE A 889 -54.96 108.17 -10.46
C ILE A 889 -54.93 106.81 -9.79
N GLU A 890 -55.63 106.62 -8.67
CA GLU A 890 -55.68 105.31 -8.00
C GLU A 890 -56.30 104.22 -8.88
N ARG A 891 -57.34 104.54 -9.66
CA ARG A 891 -57.91 103.58 -10.64
C ARG A 891 -56.94 103.29 -11.77
N ALA A 892 -56.22 104.30 -12.26
CA ALA A 892 -55.20 104.14 -13.28
C ALA A 892 -54.02 103.28 -12.76
N GLU A 893 -53.57 103.49 -11.52
CA GLU A 893 -52.55 102.66 -10.85
C GLU A 893 -52.97 101.20 -10.76
N ILE A 894 -54.24 100.92 -10.48
CA ILE A 894 -54.80 99.56 -10.45
C ILE A 894 -54.83 98.95 -11.85
N GLN A 895 -55.30 99.69 -12.86
CA GLN A 895 -55.35 99.22 -14.25
C GLN A 895 -53.95 98.98 -14.83
N LEU A 896 -52.98 99.77 -14.41
CA LEU A 896 -51.58 99.69 -14.83
C LEU A 896 -50.76 98.70 -14.01
N GLY A 897 -51.34 98.05 -13.00
CA GLY A 897 -50.62 97.07 -12.17
C GLY A 897 -49.51 97.69 -11.32
N LEU A 898 -49.57 99.00 -11.06
CA LEU A 898 -48.70 99.71 -10.11
C LEU A 898 -49.22 99.58 -8.67
N ARG A 899 -50.52 99.27 -8.52
CA ARG A 899 -51.19 99.00 -7.25
C ARG A 899 -52.08 97.76 -7.42
N LEU A 900 -52.12 96.89 -6.43
CA LEU A 900 -53.03 95.73 -6.47
C LEU A 900 -54.49 96.20 -6.40
N PRO A 901 -55.41 95.59 -7.18
CA PRO A 901 -56.83 95.85 -7.03
C PRO A 901 -57.31 95.48 -5.62
N PRO A 902 -58.27 96.22 -5.04
CA PRO A 902 -58.90 95.83 -3.79
C PRO A 902 -59.51 94.43 -3.94
N PRO A 903 -59.33 93.53 -2.97
CA PRO A 903 -59.66 92.12 -3.15
C PRO A 903 -61.16 91.90 -3.33
N ASP A 904 -61.54 91.14 -4.37
CA ASP A 904 -62.92 90.71 -4.62
C ASP A 904 -63.37 89.71 -3.52
N PRO A 905 -64.46 89.99 -2.79
CA PRO A 905 -64.98 89.07 -1.78
C PRO A 905 -65.25 87.66 -2.30
N LYS A 906 -65.62 87.50 -3.58
CA LYS A 906 -65.84 86.17 -4.20
C LYS A 906 -64.53 85.42 -4.39
N ALA A 907 -63.46 86.10 -4.80
CA ALA A 907 -62.14 85.50 -4.96
C ALA A 907 -61.55 85.08 -3.60
N ILE A 908 -61.76 85.87 -2.53
CA ILE A 908 -61.36 85.49 -1.17
C ILE A 908 -62.09 84.21 -0.71
N ALA A 909 -63.41 84.16 -0.87
CA ALA A 909 -64.20 82.99 -0.48
C ALA A 909 -63.72 81.72 -1.20
N ARG A 910 -63.49 81.81 -2.51
CA ARG A 910 -62.99 80.69 -3.31
C ARG A 910 -61.57 80.26 -2.93
N SER A 911 -60.68 81.22 -2.64
CA SER A 911 -59.34 80.93 -2.11
C SER A 911 -59.42 80.13 -0.81
N ASN A 912 -60.29 80.52 0.13
CA ASN A 912 -60.48 79.82 1.41
C ASN A 912 -61.08 78.41 1.25
N GLU A 913 -62.02 78.22 0.31
CA GLU A 913 -62.53 76.88 -0.03
C GLU A 913 -61.43 75.94 -0.53
N LEU A 914 -60.59 76.43 -1.45
CA LEU A 914 -59.47 75.67 -2.02
C LEU A 914 -58.45 75.31 -0.93
N VAL A 915 -58.16 76.24 -0.01
CA VAL A 915 -57.30 75.99 1.16
C VAL A 915 -57.89 74.91 2.06
N ALA A 916 -59.20 74.96 2.35
CA ALA A 916 -59.86 73.95 3.18
C ALA A 916 -59.86 72.57 2.51
N ALA A 917 -60.03 72.50 1.19
CA ALA A 917 -59.95 71.25 0.43
C ALA A 917 -58.54 70.66 0.47
N ALA A 918 -57.51 71.48 0.22
CA ALA A 918 -56.11 71.06 0.30
C ALA A 918 -55.73 70.61 1.72
N LYS A 919 -56.21 71.33 2.76
CA LYS A 919 -55.97 70.97 4.17
C LYS A 919 -56.49 69.57 4.51
N ARG A 920 -57.67 69.16 4.01
CA ARG A 920 -58.20 67.81 4.24
C ARG A 920 -57.29 66.72 3.67
N ILE A 921 -56.70 66.96 2.49
CA ILE A 921 -55.76 66.01 1.86
C ILE A 921 -54.50 65.84 2.73
N ILE A 922 -53.99 66.96 3.28
CA ILE A 922 -52.81 66.99 4.14
C ILE A 922 -53.09 66.31 5.48
N ASP A 923 -54.20 66.65 6.14
CA ASP A 923 -54.59 66.10 7.45
C ASP A 923 -54.89 64.59 7.35
N ALA A 924 -55.42 64.12 6.22
CA ALA A 924 -55.58 62.69 5.92
C ALA A 924 -54.26 61.98 5.58
N ASN A 925 -53.15 62.72 5.44
CA ASN A 925 -51.81 62.23 5.09
C ASN A 925 -51.77 61.41 3.77
N THR A 926 -52.65 61.73 2.81
CA THR A 926 -52.73 61.04 1.53
C THR A 926 -51.68 61.58 0.55
N ARG A 927 -50.41 61.14 0.72
CA ARG A 927 -49.27 61.65 -0.06
C ARG A 927 -49.43 61.57 -1.57
N SER A 928 -50.12 60.54 -2.08
CA SER A 928 -50.41 60.39 -3.51
C SER A 928 -51.27 61.52 -4.09
N GLN A 929 -52.01 62.25 -3.24
CA GLN A 929 -52.85 63.38 -3.63
C GLN A 929 -52.19 64.74 -3.36
N PHE A 930 -50.95 64.77 -2.88
CA PHE A 930 -50.21 66.02 -2.65
C PHE A 930 -50.04 66.89 -3.91
N PRO A 931 -49.85 66.34 -5.13
CA PRO A 931 -49.87 67.15 -6.35
C PRO A 931 -51.20 67.88 -6.56
N VAL A 932 -52.32 67.24 -6.22
CA VAL A 932 -53.67 67.84 -6.31
C VAL A 932 -53.83 68.96 -5.29
N ALA A 933 -53.37 68.74 -4.06
CA ALA A 933 -53.37 69.76 -3.01
C ALA A 933 -52.47 70.97 -3.39
N LEU A 934 -51.30 70.74 -3.98
CA LEU A 934 -50.43 71.81 -4.49
C LEU A 934 -51.10 72.63 -5.59
N ALA A 935 -51.78 71.98 -6.54
CA ALA A 935 -52.53 72.69 -7.58
C ALA A 935 -53.64 73.57 -7.00
N GLN A 936 -54.39 73.05 -6.02
CA GLN A 936 -55.44 73.81 -5.31
C GLN A 936 -54.87 75.02 -4.55
N LEU A 937 -53.74 74.86 -3.87
CA LEU A 937 -53.09 75.93 -3.13
C LEU A 937 -52.46 77.00 -4.05
N ASN A 938 -51.86 76.58 -5.17
CA ASN A 938 -51.38 77.50 -6.19
C ASN A 938 -52.51 78.35 -6.76
N GLU A 939 -53.67 77.75 -7.04
CA GLU A 939 -54.85 78.48 -7.50
C GLU A 939 -55.42 79.39 -6.41
N ALA A 940 -55.43 78.95 -5.15
CA ALA A 940 -55.83 79.78 -4.01
C ALA A 940 -54.94 81.03 -3.86
N LEU A 941 -53.64 80.91 -4.11
CA LEU A 941 -52.67 82.01 -4.05
C LEU A 941 -52.75 82.96 -5.24
N LYS A 942 -53.17 82.49 -6.43
CA LYS A 942 -53.49 83.40 -7.55
C LYS A 942 -54.70 84.26 -7.23
N LEU A 943 -55.74 83.68 -6.62
CA LEU A 943 -56.97 84.38 -6.24
C LEU A 943 -56.77 85.33 -5.04
N ASN A 944 -55.92 84.95 -4.09
CA ASN A 944 -55.54 85.77 -2.95
C ASN A 944 -54.04 85.62 -2.63
N PRO A 945 -53.18 86.49 -3.19
CA PRO A 945 -51.72 86.43 -3.02
C PRO A 945 -51.22 86.64 -1.57
N ASN A 946 -52.11 87.07 -0.66
CA ASN A 946 -51.84 87.33 0.76
C ASN A 946 -52.46 86.27 1.69
N ASN A 947 -52.94 85.13 1.16
CA ASN A 947 -53.50 84.07 1.98
C ASN A 947 -52.42 83.27 2.74
N GLU A 948 -52.17 83.64 4.01
CA GLU A 948 -51.13 83.01 4.84
C GLU A 948 -51.34 81.51 5.07
N GLN A 949 -52.59 81.05 5.17
CA GLN A 949 -52.89 79.62 5.35
C GLN A 949 -52.56 78.82 4.09
N ALA A 950 -52.84 79.38 2.91
CA ALA A 950 -52.49 78.75 1.64
C ALA A 950 -50.97 78.62 1.50
N VAL A 951 -50.24 79.68 1.85
CA VAL A 951 -48.76 79.71 1.87
C VAL A 951 -48.21 78.63 2.81
N ALA A 952 -48.65 78.59 4.07
CA ALA A 952 -48.12 77.67 5.07
C ALA A 952 -48.36 76.20 4.70
N LEU A 953 -49.55 75.87 4.18
CA LEU A 953 -49.86 74.50 3.74
C LEU A 953 -49.07 74.10 2.49
N LYS A 954 -48.85 75.04 1.57
CA LYS A 954 -48.07 74.80 0.36
C LYS A 954 -46.62 74.51 0.71
N ASP A 955 -45.99 75.34 1.54
CA ASP A 955 -44.61 75.15 1.99
C ASP A 955 -44.44 73.81 2.73
N ARG A 956 -45.43 73.43 3.55
CA ARG A 956 -45.45 72.12 4.21
C ARG A 956 -45.49 70.96 3.23
N ILE A 957 -46.37 71.02 2.22
CA ILE A 957 -46.41 69.96 1.20
C ILE A 957 -45.12 69.94 0.38
N GLN A 958 -44.58 71.09 -0.02
CA GLN A 958 -43.34 71.18 -0.78
C GLN A 958 -42.15 70.61 0.01
N THR A 959 -42.14 70.79 1.34
CA THR A 959 -41.21 70.15 2.28
C THR A 959 -41.40 68.63 2.32
N ASP A 960 -42.65 68.15 2.42
CA ASP A 960 -42.98 66.73 2.57
C ASP A 960 -42.84 65.89 1.28
N VAL A 961 -43.05 66.49 0.12
CA VAL A 961 -42.85 65.86 -1.20
C VAL A 961 -41.36 65.67 -1.50
N GLY A 962 -40.50 66.55 -0.97
CA GLY A 962 -39.06 66.49 -1.14
C GLY A 962 -38.58 66.89 -2.55
N GLY A 963 -37.26 67.09 -2.71
CA GLY A 963 -36.65 67.39 -4.00
C GLY A 963 -36.64 66.17 -4.93
N GLN A 964 -36.82 66.40 -6.23
CA GLN A 964 -36.97 65.32 -7.22
C GLN A 964 -35.65 64.74 -7.74
N ALA A 965 -34.50 65.25 -7.29
CA ALA A 965 -33.18 64.85 -7.80
C ALA A 965 -32.66 63.56 -7.13
N THR A 966 -32.34 62.54 -7.94
CA THR A 966 -31.72 61.28 -7.49
C THR A 966 -30.22 61.31 -7.76
N VAL A 967 -29.39 61.13 -6.72
CA VAL A 967 -27.91 61.22 -6.84
C VAL A 967 -27.24 59.86 -7.00
N VAL A 968 -27.86 58.78 -6.51
CA VAL A 968 -27.25 57.44 -6.44
C VAL A 968 -28.17 56.38 -7.05
N LEU A 969 -27.61 55.53 -7.90
CA LEU A 969 -28.28 54.38 -8.51
C LEU A 969 -28.14 53.12 -7.64
N SER A 970 -29.08 52.18 -7.78
CA SER A 970 -28.94 50.83 -7.19
C SER A 970 -27.74 50.09 -7.78
N SER A 971 -27.22 49.08 -7.09
CA SER A 971 -26.05 48.31 -7.54
C SER A 971 -26.28 47.56 -8.85
N ALA A 972 -27.53 47.23 -9.18
CA ALA A 972 -27.91 46.68 -10.47
C ALA A 972 -27.89 47.78 -11.56
N ALA A 973 -28.51 48.94 -11.28
CA ALA A 973 -28.55 50.05 -12.22
C ALA A 973 -27.17 50.68 -12.47
N GLU A 974 -26.31 50.79 -11.45
CA GLU A 974 -24.94 51.31 -11.60
C GLU A 974 -24.08 50.36 -12.46
N ARG A 975 -24.29 49.04 -12.39
CA ARG A 975 -23.61 48.08 -13.29
C ARG A 975 -23.99 48.26 -14.76
N GLU A 976 -25.28 48.36 -15.05
CA GLU A 976 -25.74 48.64 -16.41
C GLU A 976 -25.28 50.02 -16.87
N TYR A 977 -25.22 51.02 -15.98
CA TYR A 977 -24.61 52.32 -16.28
C TYR A 977 -23.13 52.19 -16.68
N GLN A 978 -22.32 51.48 -15.89
CA GLN A 978 -20.90 51.25 -16.21
C GLN A 978 -20.73 50.47 -17.52
N ARG A 979 -21.60 49.49 -17.77
CA ARG A 979 -21.65 48.78 -19.06
C ARG A 979 -21.95 49.73 -20.20
N ALA A 980 -22.94 50.62 -20.06
CA ALA A 980 -23.23 51.63 -21.07
C ALA A 980 -22.02 52.57 -21.32
N VAL A 981 -21.30 52.96 -20.27
CA VAL A 981 -20.05 53.73 -20.39
C VAL A 981 -18.98 52.94 -21.16
N GLN A 982 -18.83 51.65 -20.88
CA GLN A 982 -17.84 50.80 -21.54
C GLN A 982 -18.19 50.54 -23.00
N GLU A 983 -19.46 50.27 -23.32
CA GLU A 983 -19.94 50.16 -24.70
C GLU A 983 -19.71 51.47 -25.47
N LEU A 984 -19.94 52.62 -24.83
CA LEU A 984 -19.63 53.93 -25.41
C LEU A 984 -18.12 54.12 -25.66
N GLN A 985 -17.26 53.65 -24.75
CA GLN A 985 -15.80 53.69 -24.94
C GLN A 985 -15.33 52.77 -26.08
N ASN A 986 -15.99 51.62 -26.23
CA ASN A 986 -15.75 50.66 -27.31
C ASN A 986 -16.32 51.11 -28.67
N GLY A 987 -17.01 52.26 -28.73
CA GLY A 987 -17.61 52.79 -29.96
C GLY A 987 -19.02 52.27 -30.27
N ASN A 988 -19.60 51.45 -29.41
CA ASN A 988 -20.94 50.86 -29.55
C ASN A 988 -22.03 51.82 -29.06
N THR A 989 -22.11 53.00 -29.68
CA THR A 989 -22.95 54.13 -29.24
C THR A 989 -24.45 53.78 -29.15
N ILE A 990 -24.97 52.94 -30.05
CA ILE A 990 -26.38 52.51 -30.06
C ILE A 990 -26.69 51.59 -28.87
N VAL A 991 -25.80 50.66 -28.55
CA VAL A 991 -25.96 49.74 -27.41
C VAL A 991 -25.88 50.51 -26.09
N ALA A 992 -24.93 51.45 -25.99
CA ALA A 992 -24.83 52.35 -24.86
C ALA A 992 -26.11 53.19 -24.66
N LEU A 993 -26.71 53.71 -25.74
CA LEU A 993 -27.96 54.48 -25.66
C LEU A 993 -29.12 53.61 -25.18
N ALA A 994 -29.28 52.41 -25.73
CA ALA A 994 -30.37 51.50 -25.37
C ALA A 994 -30.35 51.13 -23.88
N ILE A 995 -29.15 50.88 -23.32
CA ILE A 995 -28.98 50.59 -21.90
C ILE A 995 -29.38 51.81 -21.04
N VAL A 996 -28.95 53.02 -21.44
CA VAL A 996 -29.30 54.26 -20.71
C VAL A 996 -30.80 54.56 -20.78
N GLU A 997 -31.45 54.37 -21.93
CA GLU A 997 -32.90 54.54 -22.07
C GLU A 997 -33.68 53.55 -21.21
N GLN A 998 -33.26 52.29 -21.15
CA GLN A 998 -33.87 51.29 -20.30
C GLN A 998 -33.72 51.63 -18.81
N LEU A 999 -32.56 52.16 -18.40
CA LEU A 999 -32.36 52.64 -17.03
C LEU A 999 -33.25 53.85 -16.69
N LEU A 1000 -33.51 54.73 -17.65
CA LEU A 1000 -34.38 55.90 -17.50
C LEU A 1000 -35.89 55.58 -17.48
N GLN A 1001 -36.31 54.37 -17.91
CA GLN A 1001 -37.69 53.93 -17.78
C GLN A 1001 -38.11 53.69 -16.32
N ASP A 1002 -37.17 53.40 -15.42
CA ASP A 1002 -37.45 53.30 -13.98
C ASP A 1002 -37.74 54.71 -13.42
N PRO A 1003 -38.94 54.96 -12.86
CA PRO A 1003 -39.30 56.25 -12.27
C PRO A 1003 -38.30 56.77 -11.23
N LYS A 1004 -37.58 55.88 -10.53
CA LYS A 1004 -36.57 56.24 -9.52
C LYS A 1004 -35.28 56.79 -10.12
N ASN A 1005 -34.97 56.40 -11.36
CA ASN A 1005 -33.75 56.75 -12.07
C ASN A 1005 -33.94 57.93 -13.04
N LYS A 1006 -35.19 58.26 -13.36
CA LYS A 1006 -35.58 59.28 -14.35
C LYS A 1006 -34.92 60.65 -14.13
N ASN A 1007 -34.67 61.00 -12.87
CA ASN A 1007 -34.06 62.27 -12.47
C ASN A 1007 -32.60 62.11 -11.99
N SER A 1008 -31.92 61.04 -12.41
CA SER A 1008 -30.51 60.83 -12.14
C SER A 1008 -29.65 61.71 -13.05
N THR A 1009 -28.90 62.64 -12.46
CA THR A 1009 -27.96 63.50 -13.19
C THR A 1009 -26.94 62.70 -13.99
N LYS A 1010 -26.42 61.60 -13.43
CA LYS A 1010 -25.47 60.70 -14.12
C LYS A 1010 -26.03 60.11 -15.42
N LEU A 1011 -27.29 59.66 -15.40
CA LEU A 1011 -27.93 59.04 -16.57
C LEU A 1011 -28.26 60.08 -17.63
N VAL A 1012 -28.76 61.26 -17.22
CA VAL A 1012 -29.08 62.35 -18.13
C VAL A 1012 -27.82 62.92 -18.81
N GLU A 1013 -26.72 63.07 -18.06
CA GLU A 1013 -25.43 63.51 -18.63
C GLU A 1013 -24.84 62.48 -19.59
N LEU A 1014 -24.88 61.19 -19.24
CA LEU A 1014 -24.42 60.14 -20.13
C LEU A 1014 -25.28 60.07 -21.39
N GLN A 1015 -26.61 60.18 -21.26
CA GLN A 1015 -27.53 60.25 -22.40
C GLN A 1015 -27.18 61.41 -23.33
N LYS A 1016 -26.99 62.62 -22.79
CA LYS A 1016 -26.57 63.79 -23.58
C LYS A 1016 -25.23 63.56 -24.28
N ARG A 1017 -24.26 62.94 -23.59
CA ARG A 1017 -22.94 62.65 -24.15
C ARG A 1017 -23.01 61.62 -25.28
N ILE A 1018 -23.85 60.60 -25.14
CA ILE A 1018 -24.11 59.60 -26.18
C ILE A 1018 -24.82 60.25 -27.37
N GLN A 1019 -25.86 61.05 -27.12
CA GLN A 1019 -26.60 61.78 -28.15
C GLN A 1019 -25.75 62.80 -28.91
N SER A 1020 -24.76 63.42 -28.26
CA SER A 1020 -23.83 64.34 -28.94
C SER A 1020 -22.82 63.65 -29.87
N ARG A 1021 -22.72 62.31 -29.79
CA ARG A 1021 -21.83 61.47 -30.62
C ARG A 1021 -22.58 60.68 -31.70
N LEU A 1022 -23.91 60.73 -31.67
CA LEU A 1022 -24.81 60.27 -32.74
C LEU A 1022 -25.04 61.42 -33.71
#